data_AF-A0AAE2V9F9-F1
#
_entry.id   AF-A0AAE2V9F9-F1
#
_cell.length_a   1.000
_cell.length_b   1.000
_cell.length_c   1.000
_cell.angle_alpha   90.00
_cell.angle_beta   90.00
_cell.angle_gamma   90.00
#
_symmetry.space_group_name_H-M   'P 1'
#
loop_
_entity.id
_entity.type
_entity.pdbx_description
1 polymer ?
#
loop_
_entity_poly.entity_id
_entity_poly.type
_entity_poly.pdbx_seq_one_letter_code
_entity_poly.pdbx_strand_id
1 'polypeptide(L)'
;MKIGLLTIIAFAGLSSLIEAAPVKIKVEAKTALLANDFITAKFDLDSRRFSILDSQNGEILLENSEIKTKMKEGASLYVHRQEAVVDAFGKGQRLVLALSDYGLYRYSSHFKRRGLPAQQLFSYTLYENHPAIILGFGLKTPNYFSMRLRDITVLDGGRLFGGKEVSQSQTLNGSAGMDSTLVIKGLDRISCNSLLLTGKVNGKRRSIVWGGLGNKAYAKIATLKAGVLGLYAEDPIGILVDEDKDYLSEDTFYLDLTGLDPFETLERYGKAVRIANNASPNVYQAPVLCGWSVSHISKLPNINNSAKLVQEAELAKASQLTKYTEPMLRLEPDKYHLDTEQGWWDDQRFRQYGHLVPPYETVASWCKALEERGCSGYTYMQLGMPSDDFAKAHPEWMLFNDISELDRRGPGYEDKKNKHNHHQPYVTYDYTDKEYSKHFVKVWSAIRKAGVRGVKVDYPATAWRPEGGFDDRYASTNSAYRRAFSLLREAMGEDGLIDERNLGESGRPCLDLTAGLVDTQRTWGDDNKFVPEMVSRSGLRWYKNRTVFNYYSDTKAVHGLTPENLQSLITMNFLTSGRLDLATSYSLFTPEVTRIVSRSYPHYQEPMSARPLDAFTDISDPQVYELELTPDWRQVALYNTGAKRTIVSTALSGDRTTNAIGLDPSASYHGYEFWSDTYLGKIEGSGRVEQELEPGHCAMISVRKALDHPQVISTNRHLLQGWVDLTNVRWDESKRSLSGTAKVIAGEEFKIVIANNGIEMNQVKVDKGLATIAPHPTSRSLKVLSIESSQSGEVDWRVTQSH
;
A
#
# COMPACT_ATOMS: atom_id res chain seq x y z
N MET A 1 -3.65 -10.59 -29.14
CA MET A 1 -4.91 -11.29 -29.48
C MET A 1 -6.01 -10.66 -28.63
N LYS A 2 -6.99 -10.01 -29.28
CA LYS A 2 -8.16 -9.27 -28.75
C LYS A 2 -8.03 -8.61 -27.36
N ILE A 3 -7.70 -7.32 -27.39
CA ILE A 3 -7.88 -6.34 -26.32
C ILE A 3 -9.38 -6.23 -26.01
N GLY A 4 -9.80 -6.72 -24.85
CA GLY A 4 -11.14 -6.50 -24.31
C GLY A 4 -11.15 -5.19 -23.52
N LEU A 5 -11.89 -4.21 -24.02
CA LEU A 5 -12.30 -3.01 -23.28
C LEU A 5 -12.95 -3.46 -21.96
N LEU A 6 -12.25 -3.31 -20.82
CA LEU A 6 -12.91 -3.30 -19.52
C LEU A 6 -13.53 -1.93 -19.33
N THR A 7 -14.86 -1.91 -19.32
CA THR A 7 -15.69 -0.78 -18.95
C THR A 7 -15.30 -0.32 -17.55
N ILE A 8 -14.58 0.80 -17.46
CA ILE A 8 -14.46 1.59 -16.24
C ILE A 8 -15.88 2.05 -15.92
N ILE A 9 -16.54 1.43 -14.94
CA ILE A 9 -17.74 2.01 -14.33
C ILE A 9 -17.25 3.24 -13.57
N ALA A 10 -17.29 4.38 -14.25
CA ALA A 10 -17.19 5.67 -13.62
C ALA A 10 -18.34 5.76 -12.62
N PHE A 11 -18.00 5.81 -11.33
CA PHE A 11 -18.91 6.26 -10.28
C PHE A 11 -19.24 7.74 -10.53
N ALA A 12 -20.18 7.98 -11.44
CA ALA A 12 -20.86 9.26 -11.57
C ALA A 12 -22.07 9.23 -10.62
N GLY A 13 -21.83 9.53 -9.34
CA GLY A 13 -22.89 10.11 -8.54
C GLY A 13 -23.30 11.41 -9.23
N LEU A 14 -24.61 11.61 -9.45
CA LEU A 14 -25.18 12.85 -9.94
C LEU A 14 -24.82 14.00 -9.00
N SER A 15 -23.63 14.55 -9.18
CA SER A 15 -23.32 15.93 -8.86
C SER A 15 -23.51 16.70 -10.16
N SER A 16 -24.34 17.74 -10.13
CA SER A 16 -24.29 18.77 -11.15
C SER A 16 -22.83 19.17 -11.35
N LEU A 17 -22.30 19.01 -12.56
CA LEU A 17 -20.97 19.48 -12.96
C LEU A 17 -20.98 21.02 -12.86
N ILE A 18 -20.79 21.54 -11.65
CA ILE A 18 -20.31 22.89 -11.44
C ILE A 18 -18.85 22.80 -11.88
N GLU A 19 -18.54 23.44 -13.00
CA GLU A 19 -17.15 23.61 -13.44
C GLU A 19 -16.40 24.34 -12.31
N ALA A 20 -15.41 23.66 -11.71
CA ALA A 20 -14.66 24.23 -10.59
C ALA A 20 -13.98 25.53 -11.01
N ALA A 21 -13.91 26.50 -10.10
CA ALA A 21 -13.34 27.79 -10.44
C ALA A 21 -11.84 27.65 -10.76
N PRO A 22 -11.33 28.39 -11.75
CA PRO A 22 -9.92 28.36 -12.08
C PRO A 22 -9.08 28.85 -10.89
N VAL A 23 -7.93 28.23 -10.69
CA VAL A 23 -6.97 28.66 -9.67
C VAL A 23 -6.46 30.06 -10.00
N LYS A 24 -6.47 30.96 -9.01
CA LYS A 24 -6.09 32.37 -9.17
C LYS A 24 -4.75 32.64 -8.51
N ILE A 25 -3.85 33.31 -9.23
CA ILE A 25 -2.66 33.94 -8.65
C ILE A 25 -2.84 35.47 -8.69
N LYS A 26 -2.57 36.13 -7.58
CA LYS A 26 -2.45 37.60 -7.50
C LYS A 26 -1.13 37.96 -6.86
N VAL A 27 -0.33 38.80 -7.52
CA VAL A 27 0.96 39.28 -7.00
C VAL A 27 0.93 40.80 -6.89
N GLU A 28 1.32 41.29 -5.73
CA GLU A 28 1.52 42.70 -5.43
C GLU A 28 2.97 42.91 -4.95
N ALA A 29 3.37 44.16 -4.68
CA ALA A 29 4.77 44.47 -4.37
C ALA A 29 5.34 43.70 -3.17
N LYS A 30 4.51 43.39 -2.16
CA LYS A 30 4.93 42.78 -0.89
C LYS A 30 4.15 41.50 -0.54
N THR A 31 3.19 41.13 -1.37
CA THR A 31 2.29 40.01 -1.10
C THR A 31 2.07 39.19 -2.35
N ALA A 32 1.82 37.89 -2.16
CA ALA A 32 1.32 37.02 -3.19
C ALA A 32 0.14 36.20 -2.65
N LEU A 33 -0.77 35.81 -3.53
CA LEU A 33 -1.94 35.03 -3.20
C LEU A 33 -2.10 33.92 -4.24
N LEU A 34 -2.39 32.71 -3.76
CA LEU A 34 -2.74 31.54 -4.56
C LEU A 34 -4.05 30.95 -4.00
N ALA A 35 -5.10 30.85 -4.82
CA ALA A 35 -6.42 30.43 -4.34
C ALA A 35 -7.20 29.55 -5.32
N ASN A 36 -7.96 28.60 -4.77
CA ASN A 36 -9.01 27.84 -5.45
C ASN A 36 -10.31 27.88 -4.59
N ASP A 37 -11.30 27.05 -4.93
CA ASP A 37 -12.60 27.01 -4.22
C ASP A 37 -12.52 26.44 -2.79
N PHE A 38 -11.40 25.82 -2.43
CA PHE A 38 -11.20 25.20 -1.12
C PHE A 38 -10.38 26.10 -0.20
N ILE A 39 -9.23 26.57 -0.67
CA ILE A 39 -8.28 27.33 0.16
C ILE A 39 -7.68 28.53 -0.57
N THR A 40 -7.30 29.52 0.24
CA THR A 40 -6.55 30.70 -0.16
C THR A 40 -5.25 30.76 0.65
N ALA A 41 -4.12 30.57 -0.02
CA ALA A 41 -2.78 30.77 0.54
C ALA A 41 -2.33 32.22 0.31
N LYS A 42 -2.01 32.94 1.40
CA LYS A 42 -1.53 34.33 1.39
C LYS A 42 -0.09 34.37 1.86
N PHE A 43 0.79 34.95 1.05
CA PHE A 43 2.22 35.09 1.31
C PHE A 43 2.55 36.56 1.58
N ASP A 44 3.22 36.82 2.68
CA ASP A 44 3.83 38.10 3.02
C ASP A 44 5.34 37.97 2.77
N LEU A 45 5.81 38.67 1.73
CA LEU A 45 7.17 38.54 1.21
C LEU A 45 8.20 39.27 2.10
N ASP A 46 7.79 40.33 2.79
CA ASP A 46 8.65 41.11 3.70
C ASP A 46 8.97 40.31 4.98
N SER A 47 7.95 39.73 5.59
CA SER A 47 8.07 38.92 6.82
C SER A 47 8.44 37.47 6.56
N ARG A 48 8.39 37.03 5.29
CA ARG A 48 8.61 35.63 4.84
C ARG A 48 7.66 34.65 5.51
N ARG A 49 6.40 35.08 5.65
CA ARG A 49 5.35 34.28 6.28
C ARG A 49 4.24 33.99 5.31
N PHE A 50 3.52 32.90 5.55
CA PHE A 50 2.28 32.62 4.85
C PHE A 50 1.21 32.06 5.77
N SER A 51 -0.03 32.26 5.34
CA SER A 51 -1.23 31.77 6.02
C SER A 51 -2.15 31.12 4.99
N ILE A 52 -2.89 30.09 5.41
CA ILE A 52 -3.88 29.39 4.58
C ILE A 52 -5.24 29.58 5.24
N LEU A 53 -6.21 30.03 4.44
CA LEU A 53 -7.59 30.23 4.85
C LEU A 53 -8.51 29.34 4.02
N ASP A 54 -9.63 28.95 4.59
CA ASP A 54 -10.76 28.39 3.85
C ASP A 54 -11.33 29.45 2.89
N SER A 55 -11.46 29.12 1.61
CA SER A 55 -11.91 30.06 0.58
C SER A 55 -13.40 30.39 0.67
N GLN A 56 -14.21 29.51 1.25
CA GLN A 56 -15.66 29.67 1.29
C GLN A 56 -16.10 30.56 2.45
N ASN A 57 -15.45 30.41 3.61
CA ASN A 57 -15.87 31.08 4.84
C ASN A 57 -14.78 31.98 5.47
N GLY A 58 -13.56 31.98 4.94
CA GLY A 58 -12.46 32.80 5.44
C GLY A 58 -11.88 32.32 6.78
N GLU A 59 -12.22 31.12 7.27
CA GLU A 59 -11.62 30.52 8.46
C GLU A 59 -10.11 30.39 8.26
N ILE A 60 -9.33 30.88 9.23
CA ILE A 60 -7.88 30.68 9.24
C ILE A 60 -7.61 29.22 9.56
N LEU A 61 -7.04 28.46 8.62
CA LEU A 61 -6.68 27.05 8.79
C LEU A 61 -5.25 26.91 9.30
N LEU A 62 -4.34 27.74 8.79
CA LEU A 62 -2.95 27.84 9.22
C LEU A 62 -2.53 29.31 9.19
N GLU A 63 -1.95 29.79 10.28
CA GLU A 63 -1.57 31.20 10.41
C GLU A 63 -0.07 31.35 10.66
N ASN A 64 0.59 32.28 9.95
CA ASN A 64 1.96 32.71 10.25
C ASN A 64 3.03 31.60 10.15
N SER A 65 2.91 30.65 9.22
CA SER A 65 4.01 29.72 8.92
C SER A 65 5.17 30.47 8.27
N GLU A 66 6.41 30.09 8.60
CA GLU A 66 7.63 30.82 8.23
C GLU A 66 8.43 30.08 7.15
N ILE A 67 8.85 30.82 6.13
CA ILE A 67 9.90 30.38 5.20
C ILE A 67 11.24 30.71 5.87
N LYS A 68 11.85 29.69 6.48
CA LYS A 68 13.07 29.83 7.29
C LYS A 68 14.26 30.30 6.46
N THR A 69 15.06 31.15 7.08
CA THR A 69 16.35 31.66 6.58
C THR A 69 17.45 31.35 7.59
N LYS A 70 18.65 31.05 7.11
CA LYS A 70 19.84 30.84 7.94
C LYS A 70 20.45 32.18 8.40
N MET A 71 20.32 33.25 7.60
CA MET A 71 20.77 34.60 7.96
C MET A 71 19.69 35.64 7.63
N LYS A 72 19.02 36.16 8.66
CA LYS A 72 17.91 37.14 8.50
C LYS A 72 18.36 38.46 7.86
N GLU A 73 19.57 38.92 8.17
CA GLU A 73 20.10 40.19 7.65
C GLU A 73 20.45 40.04 6.17
N GLY A 74 19.81 40.86 5.32
CA GLY A 74 19.98 40.81 3.87
C GLY A 74 19.19 39.69 3.15
N ALA A 75 18.44 38.86 3.88
CA ALA A 75 17.57 37.87 3.27
C ALA A 75 16.33 38.51 2.62
N SER A 76 16.06 38.16 1.36
CA SER A 76 14.91 38.65 0.61
C SER A 76 14.15 37.49 -0.03
N LEU A 77 12.82 37.55 0.05
CA LEU A 77 11.91 36.60 -0.60
C LEU A 77 11.11 37.34 -1.66
N TYR A 78 11.02 36.79 -2.85
CA TYR A 78 10.27 37.39 -3.95
C TYR A 78 9.63 36.31 -4.83
N VAL A 79 8.62 36.71 -5.58
CA VAL A 79 8.02 35.83 -6.59
C VAL A 79 9.01 35.67 -7.74
N HIS A 80 9.54 34.45 -7.90
CA HIS A 80 10.48 34.13 -8.97
C HIS A 80 9.75 33.85 -10.28
N ARG A 81 8.68 33.03 -10.25
CA ARG A 81 7.82 32.79 -11.41
C ARG A 81 6.44 32.28 -11.02
N GLN A 82 5.53 32.36 -11.99
CA GLN A 82 4.18 31.80 -11.94
C GLN A 82 4.01 30.92 -13.19
N GLU A 83 3.43 29.75 -13.02
CA GLU A 83 3.25 28.82 -14.14
C GLU A 83 1.91 28.07 -14.02
N ALA A 84 1.24 27.92 -15.16
CA ALA A 84 0.11 27.00 -15.27
C ALA A 84 0.65 25.56 -15.20
N VAL A 85 -0.06 24.68 -14.49
CA VAL A 85 0.29 23.27 -14.34
C VAL A 85 -0.85 22.43 -14.89
N VAL A 86 -0.51 21.43 -15.72
CA VAL A 86 -1.45 20.43 -16.21
C VAL A 86 -0.76 19.07 -16.13
N ASP A 87 -1.20 18.24 -15.20
CA ASP A 87 -0.67 16.90 -14.96
C ASP A 87 -1.77 15.94 -14.50
N ALA A 88 -1.41 14.80 -13.92
CA ALA A 88 -2.36 13.78 -13.48
C ALA A 88 -3.29 14.22 -12.33
N PHE A 89 -2.98 15.32 -11.62
CA PHE A 89 -3.90 15.96 -10.66
C PHE A 89 -4.91 16.90 -11.35
N GLY A 90 -4.74 17.17 -12.64
CA GLY A 90 -5.58 18.05 -13.45
C GLY A 90 -4.92 19.40 -13.71
N LYS A 91 -5.76 20.42 -13.92
CA LYS A 91 -5.32 21.78 -14.17
C LYS A 91 -5.11 22.51 -12.85
N GLY A 92 -4.08 23.35 -12.80
CA GLY A 92 -3.71 24.11 -11.63
C GLY A 92 -2.79 25.29 -11.95
N GLN A 93 -2.37 25.97 -10.89
CA GLN A 93 -1.39 27.05 -10.95
C GLN A 93 -0.33 26.83 -9.88
N ARG A 94 0.91 27.15 -10.22
CA ARG A 94 2.06 27.08 -9.32
C ARG A 94 2.69 28.46 -9.15
N LEU A 95 2.87 28.84 -7.90
CA LEU A 95 3.63 30.00 -7.47
C LEU A 95 5.01 29.53 -7.01
N VAL A 96 6.08 30.05 -7.61
CA VAL A 96 7.46 29.75 -7.20
C VAL A 96 8.07 31.00 -6.57
N LEU A 97 8.45 30.88 -5.30
CA LEU A 97 9.14 31.91 -4.54
C LEU A 97 10.64 31.59 -4.48
N ALA A 98 11.48 32.62 -4.58
CA ALA A 98 12.92 32.49 -4.37
C ALA A 98 13.33 33.24 -3.11
N LEU A 99 13.98 32.52 -2.18
CA LEU A 99 14.64 33.08 -1.01
C LEU A 99 16.12 33.27 -1.32
N SER A 100 16.56 34.52 -1.35
CA SER A 100 17.97 34.89 -1.44
C SER A 100 18.51 35.13 -0.03
N ASP A 101 19.46 34.31 0.42
CA ASP A 101 20.04 34.35 1.76
C ASP A 101 21.55 34.05 1.70
N TYR A 102 22.37 34.93 2.29
CA TYR A 102 23.83 34.78 2.34
C TYR A 102 24.33 33.74 3.35
N GLY A 103 23.47 33.27 4.25
CA GLY A 103 23.75 32.23 5.25
C GLY A 103 24.08 30.86 4.67
N LEU A 104 23.88 30.64 3.37
CA LEU A 104 24.39 29.46 2.66
C LEU A 104 25.92 29.48 2.48
N TYR A 105 26.56 30.65 2.56
CA TYR A 105 28.01 30.80 2.47
C TYR A 105 28.60 30.90 3.87
N ARG A 106 29.20 29.80 4.36
CA ARG A 106 29.87 29.74 5.67
C ARG A 106 31.05 30.74 5.82
N TYR A 107 31.52 31.33 4.72
CA TYR A 107 32.63 32.30 4.65
C TYR A 107 32.26 33.56 3.85
N SER A 108 31.20 34.25 4.26
CA SER A 108 30.70 35.47 3.60
C SER A 108 31.65 36.68 3.64
N SER A 109 32.79 36.59 4.36
CA SER A 109 33.75 37.70 4.50
C SER A 109 34.51 38.04 3.21
N HIS A 110 34.67 37.09 2.27
CA HIS A 110 35.38 37.34 1.00
C HIS A 110 34.45 37.67 -0.19
N PHE A 111 33.14 37.43 -0.07
CA PHE A 111 32.19 37.57 -1.17
C PHE A 111 31.39 38.87 -1.15
N LYS A 112 31.71 39.80 -0.24
CA LYS A 112 31.03 41.10 -0.06
C LYS A 112 30.94 41.99 -1.30
N ARG A 113 31.47 41.60 -2.48
CA ARG A 113 31.53 42.52 -3.63
C ARG A 113 31.14 42.01 -5.03
N ARG A 114 30.88 40.73 -5.36
CA ARG A 114 30.67 40.36 -6.79
C ARG A 114 29.70 39.22 -7.19
N GLY A 115 28.91 38.60 -6.31
CA GLY A 115 27.99 37.52 -6.73
C GLY A 115 26.67 37.45 -5.96
N LEU A 116 25.59 37.01 -6.62
CA LEU A 116 24.27 36.76 -6.00
C LEU A 116 24.34 35.43 -5.22
N PRO A 117 23.82 35.32 -3.99
CA PRO A 117 23.87 34.05 -3.29
C PRO A 117 22.97 33.02 -4.01
N ALA A 118 23.30 31.72 -3.89
CA ALA A 118 22.36 30.67 -4.26
C ALA A 118 21.01 30.91 -3.58
N GLN A 119 19.92 30.65 -4.31
CA GLN A 119 18.57 30.99 -3.89
C GLN A 119 17.79 29.70 -3.68
N GLN A 120 17.21 29.54 -2.50
CA GLN A 120 16.31 28.42 -2.25
C GLN A 120 14.99 28.70 -2.95
N LEU A 121 14.48 27.71 -3.70
CA LEU A 121 13.20 27.81 -4.36
C LEU A 121 12.15 27.07 -3.53
N PHE A 122 10.97 27.69 -3.39
CA PHE A 122 9.80 27.09 -2.77
C PHE A 122 8.65 27.20 -3.75
N SER A 123 8.03 26.09 -4.10
CA SER A 123 6.87 26.08 -4.98
C SER A 123 5.60 25.70 -4.23
N TYR A 124 4.51 26.36 -4.59
CA TYR A 124 3.19 26.16 -4.03
C TYR A 124 2.23 25.94 -5.19
N THR A 125 1.65 24.75 -5.29
CA THR A 125 0.73 24.39 -6.39
C THR A 125 -0.66 24.12 -5.82
N LEU A 126 -1.67 24.74 -6.43
CA LEU A 126 -3.08 24.37 -6.24
C LEU A 126 -3.64 23.85 -7.55
N TYR A 127 -4.51 22.85 -7.46
CA TYR A 127 -5.30 22.33 -8.57
C TYR A 127 -6.76 22.76 -8.41
N GLU A 128 -7.49 22.86 -9.51
CA GLU A 128 -8.89 23.33 -9.54
C GLU A 128 -9.80 22.46 -8.65
N ASN A 129 -9.60 21.13 -8.71
CA ASN A 129 -10.46 20.13 -8.07
C ASN A 129 -9.81 19.45 -6.85
N HIS A 130 -8.84 20.09 -6.20
CA HIS A 130 -8.11 19.47 -5.10
C HIS A 130 -7.92 20.43 -3.91
N PRO A 131 -8.27 20.04 -2.67
CA PRO A 131 -8.19 20.92 -1.51
C PRO A 131 -6.77 21.11 -0.96
N ALA A 132 -5.88 20.14 -1.17
CA ALA A 132 -4.51 20.23 -0.67
C ALA A 132 -3.65 21.19 -1.50
N ILE A 133 -2.75 21.87 -0.81
CA ILE A 133 -1.64 22.60 -1.42
C ILE A 133 -0.43 21.69 -1.53
N ILE A 134 0.16 21.64 -2.73
CA ILE A 134 1.37 20.86 -2.99
C ILE A 134 2.57 21.76 -2.82
N LEU A 135 3.47 21.38 -1.91
CA LEU A 135 4.69 22.13 -1.60
C LEU A 135 5.87 21.47 -2.30
N GLY A 136 6.61 22.22 -3.10
CA GLY A 136 7.85 21.76 -3.71
C GLY A 136 9.02 22.65 -3.31
N PHE A 137 10.21 22.23 -3.68
CA PHE A 137 11.43 22.91 -3.29
C PHE A 137 12.51 22.75 -4.36
N GLY A 138 13.54 23.58 -4.29
CA GLY A 138 14.62 23.55 -5.25
C GLY A 138 15.74 24.52 -4.92
N LEU A 139 16.62 24.70 -5.90
CA LEU A 139 17.78 25.56 -5.80
C LEU A 139 17.98 26.29 -7.12
N LYS A 140 18.23 27.59 -7.03
CA LYS A 140 18.73 28.39 -8.14
C LYS A 140 20.16 28.81 -7.83
N THR A 141 21.07 28.50 -8.74
CA THR A 141 22.52 28.72 -8.62
C THR A 141 22.95 29.81 -9.61
N PRO A 142 22.74 31.12 -9.30
CA PRO A 142 23.01 32.19 -10.27
C PRO A 142 24.51 32.47 -10.54
N ASN A 143 25.41 31.68 -9.95
CA ASN A 143 26.86 31.87 -10.05
C ASN A 143 27.59 30.51 -10.21
N TYR A 144 28.87 30.61 -10.60
CA TYR A 144 29.86 29.60 -11.06
C TYR A 144 30.17 28.34 -10.22
N PHE A 145 29.33 27.87 -9.28
CA PHE A 145 29.61 26.61 -8.58
C PHE A 145 28.39 25.72 -8.42
N SER A 146 28.59 24.44 -8.70
CA SER A 146 27.62 23.38 -8.43
C SER A 146 27.44 23.17 -6.92
N MET A 147 26.24 22.82 -6.49
CA MET A 147 25.89 22.58 -5.08
C MET A 147 25.15 21.27 -4.91
N ARG A 148 25.40 20.54 -3.82
CA ARG A 148 24.55 19.42 -3.43
C ARG A 148 23.43 19.90 -2.52
N LEU A 149 22.19 19.73 -2.95
CA LEU A 149 21.01 19.92 -2.13
C LEU A 149 20.81 18.65 -1.30
N ARG A 150 21.16 18.70 -0.02
CA ARG A 150 21.07 17.55 0.91
C ARG A 150 19.81 17.59 1.76
N ASP A 151 19.43 18.78 2.21
CA ASP A 151 18.31 18.96 3.11
C ASP A 151 17.59 20.29 2.85
N ILE A 152 16.31 20.32 3.19
CA ILE A 152 15.49 21.53 3.17
C ILE A 152 14.29 21.41 4.13
N THR A 153 13.92 22.54 4.73
CA THR A 153 12.66 22.70 5.47
C THR A 153 11.65 23.44 4.58
N VAL A 154 10.51 22.82 4.27
CA VAL A 154 9.49 23.41 3.37
C VAL A 154 8.27 23.95 4.10
N LEU A 155 8.05 23.45 5.32
CA LEU A 155 7.00 23.94 6.23
C LEU A 155 7.59 23.97 7.62
N ASP A 156 7.42 25.09 8.30
CA ASP A 156 7.77 25.27 9.70
C ASP A 156 6.96 26.41 10.31
N GLY A 157 6.76 26.34 11.62
CA GLY A 157 6.06 27.39 12.35
C GLY A 157 4.56 27.46 12.03
N GLY A 158 3.96 28.53 12.52
CA GLY A 158 2.55 28.82 12.36
C GLY A 158 1.63 28.14 13.39
N ARG A 159 0.38 28.59 13.41
CA ARG A 159 -0.66 28.15 14.35
C ARG A 159 -1.84 27.58 13.57
N LEU A 160 -2.24 26.36 13.91
CA LEU A 160 -3.45 25.76 13.38
C LEU A 160 -4.69 26.53 13.82
N PHE A 161 -5.67 26.63 12.93
CA PHE A 161 -7.01 27.15 13.22
C PHE A 161 -7.04 28.55 13.87
N GLY A 162 -6.08 29.41 13.52
CA GLY A 162 -5.94 30.74 14.13
C GLY A 162 -5.51 30.72 15.60
N GLY A 163 -4.88 29.63 16.06
CA GLY A 163 -4.46 29.43 17.45
C GLY A 163 -5.57 28.93 18.38
N LYS A 164 -6.72 28.51 17.83
CA LYS A 164 -7.78 27.84 18.61
C LYS A 164 -7.27 26.52 19.18
N GLU A 165 -7.81 26.13 20.33
CA GLU A 165 -7.51 24.84 20.95
C GLU A 165 -7.98 23.67 20.08
N VAL A 166 -7.12 22.67 19.95
CA VAL A 166 -7.44 21.37 19.34
C VAL A 166 -7.60 20.35 20.46
N SER A 167 -8.84 20.19 20.94
CA SER A 167 -9.17 19.23 22.01
C SER A 167 -9.31 17.82 21.44
N GLN A 168 -9.19 16.79 22.31
CA GLN A 168 -9.26 15.37 21.89
C GLN A 168 -8.32 15.07 20.71
N SER A 169 -7.11 15.64 20.74
CA SER A 169 -6.17 15.51 19.64
C SER A 169 -5.54 14.12 19.59
N GLN A 170 -5.50 13.54 18.41
CA GLN A 170 -4.88 12.27 18.11
C GLN A 170 -4.07 12.37 16.83
N THR A 171 -2.95 11.67 16.77
CA THR A 171 -2.08 11.60 15.60
C THR A 171 -1.88 10.17 15.14
N LEU A 172 -1.81 9.97 13.83
CA LEU A 172 -1.42 8.71 13.20
C LEU A 172 -0.14 8.94 12.40
N ASN A 173 0.88 8.10 12.60
CA ASN A 173 2.11 8.12 11.83
C ASN A 173 1.97 7.38 10.50
N GLY A 174 2.52 7.96 9.43
CA GLY A 174 2.53 7.40 8.09
C GLY A 174 3.69 6.43 7.84
N SER A 175 3.89 5.47 8.74
CA SER A 175 5.00 4.51 8.69
C SER A 175 5.12 3.74 7.39
N ALA A 176 6.32 3.23 7.13
CA ALA A 176 6.65 2.30 6.06
C ALA A 176 7.38 1.08 6.65
N GLY A 177 7.55 0.02 5.86
CA GLY A 177 8.28 -1.18 6.29
C GLY A 177 7.79 -1.73 7.62
N MET A 178 8.71 -2.15 8.48
CA MET A 178 8.41 -2.76 9.79
C MET A 178 8.09 -1.76 10.91
N ASP A 179 8.10 -0.45 10.65
CA ASP A 179 7.87 0.56 11.68
C ASP A 179 6.43 0.46 12.24
N SER A 180 6.28 0.59 13.56
CA SER A 180 4.97 0.46 14.20
C SER A 180 4.05 1.61 13.77
N THR A 181 2.84 1.28 13.32
CA THR A 181 1.82 2.26 12.94
C THR A 181 0.81 2.37 14.06
N LEU A 182 0.68 3.56 14.63
CA LEU A 182 -0.02 3.78 15.89
C LEU A 182 -0.78 5.12 15.90
N VAL A 183 -2.01 5.08 16.41
CA VAL A 183 -2.73 6.28 16.83
C VAL A 183 -2.31 6.62 18.26
N ILE A 184 -1.84 7.86 18.50
CA ILE A 184 -1.51 8.34 19.85
C ILE A 184 -2.16 9.69 20.12
N LYS A 185 -2.48 9.97 21.38
CA LYS A 185 -3.03 11.25 21.81
C LYS A 185 -1.95 12.34 21.85
N GLY A 186 -2.36 13.59 21.67
CA GLY A 186 -1.50 14.76 21.86
C GLY A 186 -1.20 15.54 20.58
N LEU A 187 -0.29 16.51 20.71
CA LEU A 187 0.10 17.45 19.65
C LEU A 187 1.62 17.40 19.39
N ASP A 188 2.23 16.24 19.65
CA ASP A 188 3.65 16.00 19.50
C ASP A 188 3.88 14.64 18.82
N ARG A 189 4.46 14.66 17.63
CA ARG A 189 4.79 13.46 16.84
C ARG A 189 5.87 13.77 15.82
N ILE A 190 6.76 12.81 15.59
CA ILE A 190 7.63 12.78 14.41
C ILE A 190 7.33 11.51 13.64
N SER A 191 7.27 11.61 12.32
CA SER A 191 7.10 10.45 11.45
C SER A 191 7.85 10.65 10.14
N CYS A 192 8.50 9.60 9.68
CA CYS A 192 8.85 9.49 8.28
C CYS A 192 7.57 9.41 7.43
N ASN A 193 7.69 9.82 6.18
CA ASN A 193 6.67 9.88 5.14
C ASN A 193 5.52 10.86 5.43
N SER A 194 4.69 10.66 6.45
CA SER A 194 3.52 11.53 6.70
C SER A 194 2.97 11.49 8.13
N LEU A 195 2.09 12.44 8.43
CA LEU A 195 1.31 12.53 9.66
C LEU A 195 -0.15 12.89 9.36
N LEU A 196 -1.06 12.30 10.14
CA LEU A 196 -2.41 12.81 10.36
C LEU A 196 -2.48 13.43 11.76
N LEU A 197 -3.19 14.55 11.90
CA LEU A 197 -3.74 15.06 13.14
C LEU A 197 -5.26 15.11 13.03
N THR A 198 -5.98 14.57 14.01
CA THR A 198 -7.43 14.73 14.13
C THR A 198 -7.81 15.19 15.53
N GLY A 199 -8.81 16.06 15.66
CA GLY A 199 -9.18 16.71 16.91
C GLY A 199 -10.47 17.51 16.79
N LYS A 200 -10.97 18.07 17.90
CA LYS A 200 -12.12 18.99 17.91
C LYS A 200 -11.67 20.43 18.07
N VAL A 201 -12.12 21.28 17.17
CA VAL A 201 -11.98 22.73 17.20
C VAL A 201 -13.37 23.33 17.29
N ASN A 202 -13.65 24.10 18.35
CA ASN A 202 -14.99 24.62 18.65
C ASN A 202 -16.07 23.51 18.62
N GLY A 203 -15.76 22.34 19.17
CA GLY A 203 -16.67 21.19 19.23
C GLY A 203 -16.82 20.40 17.92
N LYS A 204 -16.29 20.89 16.80
CA LYS A 204 -16.36 20.22 15.48
C LYS A 204 -15.07 19.47 15.19
N ARG A 205 -15.19 18.25 14.64
CA ARG A 205 -14.03 17.47 14.18
C ARG A 205 -13.30 18.22 13.06
N ARG A 206 -11.98 18.14 13.10
CA ARG A 206 -11.04 18.60 12.07
C ARG A 206 -9.96 17.54 11.89
N SER A 207 -9.53 17.34 10.67
CA SER A 207 -8.49 16.39 10.29
C SER A 207 -7.53 17.01 9.29
N ILE A 208 -6.24 16.85 9.56
CA ILE A 208 -5.16 17.47 8.79
C ILE A 208 -4.18 16.37 8.42
N VAL A 209 -3.83 16.28 7.14
CA VAL A 209 -2.79 15.35 6.67
C VAL A 209 -1.69 16.12 5.98
N TRP A 210 -0.44 15.84 6.35
CA TRP A 210 0.73 16.40 5.69
C TRP A 210 1.88 15.40 5.63
N GLY A 211 2.66 15.45 4.56
CA GLY A 211 3.71 14.47 4.31
C GLY A 211 4.31 14.54 2.93
N GLY A 212 5.13 13.55 2.58
CA GLY A 212 5.69 13.35 1.25
C GLY A 212 4.62 13.04 0.22
N LEU A 213 4.82 13.49 -1.02
CA LEU A 213 3.90 13.23 -2.13
C LEU A 213 4.64 12.53 -3.27
N GLY A 214 5.40 13.26 -4.07
CA GLY A 214 6.31 12.68 -5.05
C GLY A 214 7.59 12.21 -4.38
N ASN A 215 7.97 10.95 -4.59
CA ASN A 215 9.19 10.35 -4.05
C ASN A 215 10.18 10.10 -5.18
N LYS A 216 11.35 10.76 -5.15
CA LYS A 216 12.42 10.57 -6.14
C LYS A 216 13.81 10.50 -5.51
N ALA A 217 14.16 11.45 -4.67
CA ALA A 217 15.53 11.61 -4.20
C ALA A 217 15.68 11.93 -2.70
N TYR A 218 14.58 12.19 -1.97
CA TYR A 218 14.68 12.59 -0.56
C TYR A 218 13.75 11.79 0.33
N ALA A 219 14.24 11.44 1.52
CA ALA A 219 13.41 11.02 2.64
C ALA A 219 12.54 12.20 3.07
N LYS A 220 11.31 11.90 3.51
CA LYS A 220 10.30 12.89 3.89
C LYS A 220 10.01 12.73 5.37
N ILE A 221 10.07 13.82 6.12
CA ILE A 221 9.84 13.83 7.56
C ILE A 221 8.76 14.85 7.86
N ALA A 222 7.68 14.38 8.48
CA ALA A 222 6.60 15.20 9.01
C ALA A 222 6.72 15.29 10.53
N THR A 223 6.57 16.50 11.07
CA THR A 223 6.59 16.74 12.51
C THR A 223 5.37 17.52 12.96
N LEU A 224 4.92 17.23 14.18
CA LEU A 224 4.04 18.04 14.99
C LEU A 224 4.78 18.30 16.31
N LYS A 225 4.97 19.56 16.71
CA LYS A 225 5.62 19.91 17.98
C LYS A 225 4.81 21.00 18.65
N ALA A 226 4.19 20.70 19.79
CA ALA A 226 3.26 21.58 20.48
C ALA A 226 2.20 22.21 19.51
N GLY A 227 1.68 21.40 18.59
CA GLY A 227 0.69 21.83 17.59
C GLY A 227 1.24 22.58 16.37
N VAL A 228 2.56 22.77 16.28
CA VAL A 228 3.24 23.37 15.13
C VAL A 228 3.63 22.29 14.13
N LEU A 229 3.22 22.48 12.87
CA LEU A 229 3.52 21.57 11.77
C LEU A 229 4.95 21.81 11.25
N GLY A 230 5.60 20.74 10.82
CA GLY A 230 6.86 20.81 10.10
C GLY A 230 6.97 19.77 8.99
N LEU A 231 7.67 20.12 7.92
CA LEU A 231 8.03 19.24 6.81
C LEU A 231 9.49 19.46 6.41
N TYR A 232 10.22 18.36 6.35
CA TYR A 232 11.64 18.33 6.01
C TYR A 232 11.89 17.27 4.93
N ALA A 233 12.80 17.57 4.01
CA ALA A 233 13.37 16.61 3.08
C ALA A 233 14.86 16.46 3.39
N GLU A 234 15.36 15.24 3.35
CA GLU A 234 16.80 14.96 3.51
C GLU A 234 17.27 13.77 2.67
N ASP A 235 18.52 13.82 2.25
CA ASP A 235 19.27 12.71 1.68
C ASP A 235 20.74 12.79 2.16
N PRO A 236 21.35 11.65 2.54
CA PRO A 236 22.74 11.61 2.97
C PRO A 236 23.73 12.26 1.99
N ILE A 237 23.58 12.03 0.69
CA ILE A 237 24.47 12.56 -0.34
C ILE A 237 23.90 13.84 -0.97
N GLY A 238 22.59 13.87 -1.21
CA GLY A 238 21.88 14.96 -1.88
C GLY A 238 22.09 14.98 -3.39
N ILE A 239 21.17 15.63 -4.10
CA ILE A 239 21.26 15.81 -5.55
C ILE A 239 22.25 16.91 -5.88
N LEU A 240 23.12 16.67 -6.86
CA LEU A 240 23.99 17.69 -7.42
C LEU A 240 23.19 18.60 -8.36
N VAL A 241 23.22 19.90 -8.08
CA VAL A 241 22.68 20.95 -8.93
C VAL A 241 23.87 21.70 -9.51
N ASP A 242 24.04 21.66 -10.82
CA ASP A 242 25.14 22.37 -11.48
C ASP A 242 25.01 23.90 -11.33
N GLU A 243 26.08 24.60 -11.63
CA GLU A 243 26.10 26.05 -11.78
C GLU A 243 25.13 26.53 -12.87
N ASP A 244 24.62 27.76 -12.69
CA ASP A 244 23.69 28.40 -13.61
C ASP A 244 22.41 27.60 -13.88
N LYS A 245 21.93 26.87 -12.87
CA LYS A 245 20.69 26.08 -12.92
C LYS A 245 19.57 26.74 -12.13
N ASP A 246 18.36 26.58 -12.67
CA ASP A 246 17.09 26.78 -11.98
C ASP A 246 16.47 25.41 -11.79
N TYR A 247 16.80 24.77 -10.67
CA TYR A 247 16.42 23.39 -10.39
C TYR A 247 15.24 23.36 -9.42
N LEU A 248 14.13 22.77 -9.83
CA LEU A 248 13.03 22.39 -8.95
C LEU A 248 13.02 20.87 -8.81
N SER A 249 12.95 20.37 -7.58
CA SER A 249 12.88 18.94 -7.31
C SER A 249 11.55 18.37 -7.79
N GLU A 250 11.59 17.15 -8.33
CA GLU A 250 10.39 16.35 -8.55
C GLU A 250 9.79 15.81 -7.24
N ASP A 251 10.59 15.78 -6.16
CA ASP A 251 10.03 15.45 -4.87
C ASP A 251 9.15 16.59 -4.35
N THR A 252 7.96 16.24 -3.90
CA THR A 252 6.95 17.18 -3.43
C THR A 252 6.36 16.74 -2.10
N PHE A 253 5.63 17.63 -1.47
CA PHE A 253 4.90 17.38 -0.23
C PHE A 253 3.42 17.73 -0.40
N TYR A 254 2.61 17.09 0.42
CA TYR A 254 1.17 17.27 0.51
C TYR A 254 0.82 18.00 1.81
N LEU A 255 -0.12 18.94 1.76
CA LEU A 255 -0.71 19.59 2.93
C LEU A 255 -2.21 19.82 2.71
N ASP A 256 -3.04 19.08 3.43
CA ASP A 256 -4.50 19.25 3.46
C ASP A 256 -4.96 19.61 4.87
N LEU A 257 -5.54 20.80 5.01
CA LEU A 257 -6.02 21.38 6.26
C LEU A 257 -7.56 21.41 6.34
N THR A 258 -8.25 20.87 5.34
CA THR A 258 -9.71 21.02 5.14
C THR A 258 -10.52 19.84 5.66
N GLY A 259 -9.85 18.76 6.09
CA GLY A 259 -10.47 17.50 6.46
C GLY A 259 -11.44 17.62 7.63
N LEU A 260 -12.54 16.87 7.54
CA LEU A 260 -13.57 16.75 8.58
C LEU A 260 -13.68 15.33 9.16
N ASP A 261 -13.33 14.33 8.35
CA ASP A 261 -13.26 12.91 8.69
C ASP A 261 -11.82 12.41 8.45
N PRO A 262 -11.12 11.84 9.45
CA PRO A 262 -9.76 11.34 9.26
C PRO A 262 -9.68 10.19 8.25
N PHE A 263 -10.73 9.38 8.08
CA PHE A 263 -10.72 8.26 7.13
C PHE A 263 -10.68 8.77 5.69
N GLU A 264 -11.61 9.65 5.32
CA GLU A 264 -11.68 10.25 3.99
C GLU A 264 -10.47 11.14 3.69
N THR A 265 -9.98 11.87 4.70
CA THR A 265 -8.80 12.75 4.53
C THR A 265 -7.54 11.94 4.23
N LEU A 266 -7.33 10.81 4.92
CA LEU A 266 -6.21 9.91 4.64
C LEU A 266 -6.36 9.18 3.30
N GLU A 267 -7.57 8.74 2.94
CA GLU A 267 -7.83 8.12 1.64
C GLU A 267 -7.56 9.07 0.48
N ARG A 268 -7.93 10.35 0.63
CA ARG A 268 -7.58 11.40 -0.34
C ARG A 268 -6.06 11.54 -0.47
N TYR A 269 -5.34 11.57 0.66
CA TYR A 269 -3.88 11.60 0.65
C TYR A 269 -3.26 10.36 0.00
N GLY A 270 -3.75 9.15 0.31
CA GLY A 270 -3.32 7.91 -0.32
C GLY A 270 -3.49 7.91 -1.85
N LYS A 271 -4.63 8.41 -2.34
CA LYS A 271 -4.88 8.62 -3.78
C LYS A 271 -3.93 9.66 -4.38
N ALA A 272 -3.64 10.74 -3.67
CA ALA A 272 -2.66 11.73 -4.11
C ALA A 272 -1.26 11.11 -4.23
N VAL A 273 -0.80 10.33 -3.25
CA VAL A 273 0.47 9.60 -3.32
C VAL A 273 0.49 8.63 -4.49
N ARG A 274 -0.62 7.90 -4.72
CA ARG A 274 -0.77 7.02 -5.89
C ARG A 274 -0.55 7.77 -7.20
N ILE A 275 -1.25 8.90 -7.39
CA ILE A 275 -1.16 9.71 -8.61
C ILE A 275 0.26 10.26 -8.80
N ALA A 276 0.84 10.86 -7.75
CA ALA A 276 2.15 11.51 -7.83
C ALA A 276 3.31 10.55 -8.15
N ASN A 277 3.17 9.27 -7.82
CA ASN A 277 4.20 8.26 -8.05
C ASN A 277 3.85 7.28 -9.18
N ASN A 278 2.73 7.49 -9.89
CA ASN A 278 2.19 6.55 -10.87
C ASN A 278 2.06 5.13 -10.30
N ALA A 279 1.60 5.02 -9.04
CA ALA A 279 1.50 3.74 -8.37
C ALA A 279 0.29 2.94 -8.85
N SER A 280 0.52 1.67 -9.18
CA SER A 280 -0.53 0.73 -9.51
C SER A 280 -0.08 -0.69 -9.13
N PRO A 281 -0.02 -1.00 -7.82
CA PRO A 281 0.49 -2.29 -7.37
C PRO A 281 -0.38 -3.42 -7.93
N ASN A 282 0.27 -4.45 -8.46
CA ASN A 282 -0.37 -5.66 -8.95
C ASN A 282 -1.06 -6.41 -7.82
N VAL A 283 -2.26 -6.91 -8.07
CA VAL A 283 -3.00 -7.72 -7.09
C VAL A 283 -2.45 -9.15 -7.11
N TYR A 284 -2.03 -9.65 -5.95
CA TYR A 284 -1.59 -11.03 -5.80
C TYR A 284 -2.81 -11.95 -5.79
N GLN A 285 -3.09 -12.54 -6.94
CA GLN A 285 -4.24 -13.43 -7.15
C GLN A 285 -4.04 -14.84 -6.60
N ALA A 286 -2.92 -15.10 -5.94
CA ALA A 286 -2.58 -16.42 -5.41
C ALA A 286 -1.67 -16.35 -4.19
N PRO A 287 -1.69 -17.40 -3.34
CA PRO A 287 -0.75 -17.49 -2.24
C PRO A 287 0.64 -17.79 -2.76
N VAL A 288 1.66 -17.23 -2.09
CA VAL A 288 3.07 -17.52 -2.36
C VAL A 288 3.57 -18.51 -1.32
N LEU A 289 4.14 -19.64 -1.72
CA LEU A 289 4.79 -20.60 -0.82
C LEU A 289 6.27 -20.28 -0.70
N CYS A 290 6.71 -20.03 0.54
CA CYS A 290 8.11 -19.82 0.88
C CYS A 290 8.80 -21.14 1.26
N GLY A 291 9.60 -21.70 0.34
CA GLY A 291 10.30 -22.97 0.59
C GLY A 291 11.30 -22.89 1.76
N TRP A 292 11.89 -21.71 1.98
CA TRP A 292 12.77 -21.46 3.11
C TRP A 292 11.99 -21.47 4.43
N SER A 293 10.88 -20.74 4.54
CA SER A 293 10.08 -20.64 5.78
C SER A 293 9.45 -21.97 6.17
N VAL A 294 9.04 -22.80 5.20
CA VAL A 294 8.55 -24.16 5.48
C VAL A 294 9.54 -24.94 6.34
N SER A 295 10.84 -24.84 6.06
CA SER A 295 11.86 -25.54 6.84
C SER A 295 12.43 -24.76 8.01
N HIS A 296 12.79 -23.49 7.81
CA HIS A 296 13.52 -22.72 8.81
C HIS A 296 12.61 -22.15 9.89
N ILE A 297 11.38 -21.77 9.55
CA ILE A 297 10.40 -21.23 10.51
C ILE A 297 9.48 -22.34 11.00
N SER A 298 8.79 -23.05 10.10
CA SER A 298 7.80 -24.08 10.46
C SER A 298 8.42 -25.43 10.82
N LYS A 299 9.74 -25.61 10.69
CA LYS A 299 10.47 -26.85 11.03
C LYS A 299 9.98 -28.11 10.29
N LEU A 300 9.44 -27.92 9.09
CA LEU A 300 9.05 -29.00 8.18
C LEU A 300 10.23 -29.39 7.26
N PRO A 301 10.14 -30.49 6.49
CA PRO A 301 11.19 -30.87 5.54
C PRO A 301 11.55 -29.73 4.58
N ASN A 302 12.85 -29.60 4.27
CA ASN A 302 13.32 -28.60 3.32
C ASN A 302 12.86 -28.91 1.90
N ILE A 303 12.13 -27.97 1.30
CA ILE A 303 11.57 -28.02 -0.05
C ILE A 303 12.22 -27.02 -1.02
N ASN A 304 13.28 -26.32 -0.61
CA ASN A 304 13.87 -25.21 -1.36
C ASN A 304 14.82 -25.65 -2.49
N ASN A 305 14.28 -26.37 -3.48
CA ASN A 305 14.90 -26.59 -4.79
C ASN A 305 13.82 -26.91 -5.84
N SER A 306 14.18 -26.83 -7.13
CA SER A 306 13.23 -26.97 -8.24
C SER A 306 12.41 -28.27 -8.20
N ALA A 307 13.05 -29.42 -7.98
CA ALA A 307 12.37 -30.72 -7.94
C ALA A 307 11.36 -30.83 -6.79
N LYS A 308 11.71 -30.35 -5.59
CA LYS A 308 10.81 -30.39 -4.44
C LYS A 308 9.68 -29.37 -4.55
N LEU A 309 9.92 -28.19 -5.13
CA LEU A 309 8.84 -27.25 -5.43
C LEU A 309 7.87 -27.80 -6.48
N VAL A 310 8.34 -28.59 -7.45
CA VAL A 310 7.43 -29.29 -8.38
C VAL A 310 6.60 -30.36 -7.66
N GLN A 311 7.17 -31.05 -6.65
CA GLN A 311 6.39 -31.95 -5.79
C GLN A 311 5.31 -31.20 -5.00
N GLU A 312 5.63 -30.01 -4.47
CA GLU A 312 4.65 -29.15 -3.82
C GLU A 312 3.55 -28.68 -4.77
N ALA A 313 3.84 -28.46 -6.05
CA ALA A 313 2.80 -28.15 -7.05
C ALA A 313 1.84 -29.33 -7.30
N GLU A 314 2.34 -30.57 -7.29
CA GLU A 314 1.47 -31.75 -7.33
C GLU A 314 0.60 -31.86 -6.08
N LEU A 315 1.16 -31.56 -4.90
CA LEU A 315 0.42 -31.54 -3.65
C LEU A 315 -0.65 -30.43 -3.63
N ALA A 316 -0.33 -29.25 -4.16
CA ALA A 316 -1.28 -28.15 -4.32
C ALA A 316 -2.46 -28.56 -5.22
N LYS A 317 -2.18 -29.24 -6.33
CA LYS A 317 -3.20 -29.79 -7.22
C LYS A 317 -4.03 -30.88 -6.55
N ALA A 318 -3.39 -31.79 -5.80
CA ALA A 318 -4.07 -32.85 -5.04
C ALA A 318 -4.98 -32.30 -3.93
N SER A 319 -4.57 -31.21 -3.29
CA SER A 319 -5.38 -30.48 -2.29
C SER A 319 -6.61 -29.78 -2.89
N GLN A 320 -6.71 -29.74 -4.22
CA GLN A 320 -7.71 -29.03 -5.02
C GLN A 320 -7.69 -27.50 -4.92
N LEU A 321 -6.69 -26.91 -4.24
CA LEU A 321 -6.55 -25.45 -4.15
C LEU A 321 -6.42 -24.80 -5.54
N THR A 322 -5.81 -25.51 -6.51
CA THR A 322 -5.63 -25.04 -7.89
C THR A 322 -6.95 -24.83 -8.67
N LYS A 323 -8.09 -25.28 -8.13
CA LYS A 323 -9.41 -24.94 -8.68
C LYS A 323 -9.81 -23.49 -8.42
N TYR A 324 -9.23 -22.86 -7.40
CA TYR A 324 -9.64 -21.56 -6.86
C TYR A 324 -8.67 -20.44 -7.18
N THR A 325 -7.39 -20.79 -7.35
CA THR A 325 -6.26 -19.89 -7.49
C THR A 325 -5.10 -20.62 -8.16
N GLU A 326 -4.06 -19.91 -8.60
CA GLU A 326 -2.84 -20.47 -9.17
C GLU A 326 -1.65 -20.30 -8.19
N PRO A 327 -1.41 -21.22 -7.24
CA PRO A 327 -0.35 -21.09 -6.25
C PRO A 327 1.02 -20.74 -6.83
N MET A 328 1.73 -19.82 -6.17
CA MET A 328 3.08 -19.43 -6.56
C MET A 328 4.12 -20.09 -5.67
N LEU A 329 5.15 -20.71 -6.24
CA LEU A 329 6.12 -21.52 -5.52
C LEU A 329 7.48 -20.80 -5.54
N ARG A 330 7.95 -20.36 -4.37
CA ARG A 330 9.16 -19.53 -4.26
C ARG A 330 10.43 -20.36 -4.12
N LEU A 331 11.32 -20.23 -5.10
CA LEU A 331 12.70 -20.74 -5.06
C LEU A 331 13.62 -19.67 -4.47
N GLU A 332 14.33 -20.00 -3.39
CA GLU A 332 15.10 -19.03 -2.58
C GLU A 332 16.61 -19.32 -2.57
N PRO A 333 17.40 -18.72 -3.49
CA PRO A 333 18.85 -18.74 -3.42
C PRO A 333 19.39 -17.83 -2.30
N ASP A 334 19.08 -18.19 -1.05
CA ASP A 334 19.42 -17.43 0.16
C ASP A 334 20.80 -17.83 0.71
N LYS A 335 21.85 -17.46 -0.02
CA LYS A 335 23.25 -17.69 0.35
C LYS A 335 23.99 -16.37 0.51
N TYR A 336 25.01 -16.33 1.37
CA TYR A 336 25.72 -15.11 1.77
C TYR A 336 27.22 -15.32 1.73
N HIS A 337 27.94 -14.29 1.28
CA HIS A 337 29.40 -14.25 1.17
C HIS A 337 29.96 -15.34 0.23
N LEU A 338 31.24 -15.20 -0.14
CA LEU A 338 31.89 -16.14 -1.05
C LEU A 338 31.16 -16.16 -2.40
N ASP A 339 31.42 -17.20 -3.18
CA ASP A 339 30.75 -17.38 -4.45
C ASP A 339 29.29 -17.81 -4.21
N THR A 340 28.35 -17.14 -4.87
CA THR A 340 26.90 -17.34 -4.81
C THR A 340 26.28 -17.10 -6.19
N GLU A 341 24.95 -17.18 -6.29
CA GLU A 341 24.19 -16.83 -7.49
C GLU A 341 24.06 -15.33 -7.74
N GLN A 342 24.31 -14.49 -6.71
CA GLN A 342 23.97 -13.08 -6.75
C GLN A 342 24.83 -12.33 -7.77
N GLY A 343 24.18 -11.64 -8.72
CA GLY A 343 24.81 -10.88 -9.80
C GLY A 343 24.91 -11.66 -11.11
N TRP A 344 25.14 -12.97 -11.03
CA TRP A 344 25.11 -13.84 -12.21
C TRP A 344 23.68 -14.16 -12.64
N TRP A 345 22.85 -14.59 -11.67
CA TRP A 345 21.45 -14.98 -11.84
C TRP A 345 21.16 -15.84 -13.09
N ASP A 346 21.97 -16.88 -13.29
CA ASP A 346 21.85 -17.81 -14.41
C ASP A 346 21.66 -19.28 -13.95
N ASP A 347 21.22 -20.13 -14.88
CA ASP A 347 20.97 -21.54 -14.58
C ASP A 347 22.24 -22.28 -14.10
N GLN A 348 23.44 -21.88 -14.55
CA GLN A 348 24.68 -22.54 -14.17
C GLN A 348 24.96 -22.37 -12.67
N ARG A 349 24.89 -21.14 -12.17
CA ARG A 349 25.14 -20.88 -10.74
C ARG A 349 24.02 -21.47 -9.90
N PHE A 350 22.77 -21.33 -10.32
CA PHE A 350 21.63 -21.93 -9.62
C PHE A 350 21.77 -23.46 -9.49
N ARG A 351 22.32 -24.16 -10.50
CA ARG A 351 22.66 -25.60 -10.43
C ARG A 351 23.83 -25.87 -9.49
N GLN A 352 24.92 -25.13 -9.64
CA GLN A 352 26.13 -25.28 -8.82
C GLN A 352 25.80 -25.22 -7.32
N TYR A 353 24.81 -24.41 -6.96
CA TYR A 353 24.38 -24.20 -5.60
C TYR A 353 23.13 -25.00 -5.19
N GLY A 354 22.61 -25.87 -6.07
CA GLY A 354 21.60 -26.86 -5.73
C GLY A 354 20.15 -26.35 -5.69
N HIS A 355 19.88 -25.16 -6.22
CA HIS A 355 18.51 -24.62 -6.32
C HIS A 355 17.80 -25.12 -7.58
N LEU A 356 18.54 -25.36 -8.66
CA LEU A 356 18.06 -26.09 -9.83
C LEU A 356 18.72 -27.47 -9.87
N VAL A 357 17.92 -28.53 -9.86
CA VAL A 357 18.38 -29.92 -9.77
C VAL A 357 17.63 -30.81 -10.76
N PRO A 358 18.19 -31.97 -11.16
CA PRO A 358 17.48 -32.92 -12.03
C PRO A 358 16.10 -33.29 -11.48
N PRO A 359 15.07 -33.40 -12.35
CA PRO A 359 15.10 -33.21 -13.81
C PRO A 359 14.86 -31.74 -14.27
N TYR A 360 14.78 -30.77 -13.35
CA TYR A 360 14.45 -29.37 -13.63
C TYR A 360 15.66 -28.46 -13.39
N GLU A 361 16.62 -28.58 -14.30
CA GLU A 361 17.97 -28.00 -14.20
C GLU A 361 18.10 -26.57 -14.78
N THR A 362 16.98 -26.01 -15.24
CA THR A 362 16.88 -24.63 -15.73
C THR A 362 15.65 -23.95 -15.14
N VAL A 363 15.68 -22.63 -14.98
CA VAL A 363 14.50 -21.85 -14.55
C VAL A 363 13.32 -22.11 -15.48
N ALA A 364 13.57 -22.22 -16.78
CA ALA A 364 12.54 -22.47 -17.79
C ALA A 364 11.87 -23.85 -17.64
N SER A 365 12.67 -24.92 -17.45
CA SER A 365 12.13 -26.26 -17.23
C SER A 365 11.34 -26.36 -15.92
N TRP A 366 11.82 -25.69 -14.87
CA TRP A 366 11.13 -25.62 -13.59
C TRP A 366 9.79 -24.87 -13.70
N CYS A 367 9.76 -23.67 -14.28
CA CYS A 367 8.53 -22.89 -14.44
C CYS A 367 7.50 -23.62 -15.31
N LYS A 368 7.93 -24.23 -16.41
CA LYS A 368 7.05 -25.03 -17.26
C LYS A 368 6.41 -26.20 -16.49
N ALA A 369 7.19 -26.88 -15.65
CA ALA A 369 6.68 -27.97 -14.84
C ALA A 369 5.64 -27.48 -13.81
N LEU A 370 5.82 -26.29 -13.23
CA LEU A 370 4.81 -25.68 -12.36
C LEU A 370 3.52 -25.33 -13.13
N GLU A 371 3.65 -24.74 -14.32
CA GLU A 371 2.52 -24.33 -15.17
C GLU A 371 1.63 -25.53 -15.54
N GLU A 372 2.24 -26.66 -15.92
CA GLU A 372 1.52 -27.92 -16.23
C GLU A 372 0.70 -28.47 -15.03
N ARG A 373 0.97 -27.96 -13.82
CA ARG A 373 0.30 -28.33 -12.56
C ARG A 373 -0.65 -27.24 -12.05
N GLY A 374 -0.84 -26.15 -12.80
CA GLY A 374 -1.67 -25.02 -12.40
C GLY A 374 -1.04 -24.19 -11.27
N CYS A 375 0.29 -24.08 -11.27
CA CYS A 375 1.07 -23.28 -10.34
C CYS A 375 2.06 -22.39 -11.12
N SER A 376 2.62 -21.38 -10.45
CA SER A 376 3.55 -20.43 -11.07
C SER A 376 4.87 -20.33 -10.30
N GLY A 377 5.95 -19.99 -11.00
CA GLY A 377 7.27 -19.76 -10.40
C GLY A 377 7.37 -18.38 -9.75
N TYR A 378 7.94 -18.32 -8.56
CA TYR A 378 8.32 -17.09 -7.86
C TYR A 378 9.77 -17.24 -7.39
N THR A 379 10.57 -16.18 -7.34
CA THR A 379 11.96 -16.30 -6.87
C THR A 379 12.36 -15.20 -5.91
N TYR A 380 13.66 -15.09 -5.65
CA TYR A 380 14.24 -14.31 -4.58
C TYR A 380 15.57 -13.73 -5.05
N MET A 381 15.91 -12.55 -4.54
CA MET A 381 17.21 -11.93 -4.77
C MET A 381 17.67 -11.12 -3.55
N GLN A 382 18.98 -10.91 -3.45
CA GLN A 382 19.58 -9.99 -2.50
C GLN A 382 20.03 -8.73 -3.23
N LEU A 383 19.56 -7.57 -2.78
CA LEU A 383 19.71 -6.34 -3.56
C LEU A 383 21.14 -5.76 -3.53
N GLY A 384 21.88 -5.91 -2.44
CA GLY A 384 23.20 -5.28 -2.27
C GLY A 384 24.30 -6.26 -1.88
N MET A 385 24.16 -7.55 -2.20
CA MET A 385 25.14 -8.57 -1.79
C MET A 385 25.72 -9.29 -3.03
N PRO A 386 26.80 -8.78 -3.64
CA PRO A 386 27.44 -9.45 -4.77
C PRO A 386 28.07 -10.78 -4.39
N SER A 387 28.04 -11.73 -5.33
CA SER A 387 28.93 -12.88 -5.30
C SER A 387 30.39 -12.45 -5.38
N ASP A 388 31.30 -13.10 -4.66
CA ASP A 388 32.73 -12.77 -4.66
C ASP A 388 33.34 -12.89 -6.06
N ASP A 389 33.08 -13.99 -6.78
CA ASP A 389 33.55 -14.19 -8.15
C ASP A 389 32.97 -13.16 -9.14
N PHE A 390 31.73 -12.71 -8.94
CA PHE A 390 31.13 -11.64 -9.73
C PHE A 390 31.82 -10.31 -9.47
N ALA A 391 32.03 -9.93 -8.21
CA ALA A 391 32.72 -8.70 -7.84
C ALA A 391 34.18 -8.68 -8.34
N LYS A 392 34.88 -9.83 -8.29
CA LYS A 392 36.25 -9.97 -8.84
C LYS A 392 36.29 -9.87 -10.36
N ALA A 393 35.27 -10.37 -11.04
CA ALA A 393 35.17 -10.29 -12.50
C ALA A 393 34.79 -8.89 -12.99
N HIS A 394 34.02 -8.15 -12.19
CA HIS A 394 33.45 -6.84 -12.52
C HIS A 394 33.63 -5.81 -11.37
N PRO A 395 34.87 -5.48 -10.98
CA PRO A 395 35.11 -4.48 -9.93
C PRO A 395 34.54 -3.10 -10.30
N GLU A 396 34.47 -2.78 -11.59
CA GLU A 396 33.91 -1.54 -12.14
C GLU A 396 32.38 -1.42 -12.00
N TRP A 397 31.69 -2.48 -11.58
CA TRP A 397 30.23 -2.48 -11.35
C TRP A 397 29.85 -2.37 -9.87
N MET A 398 30.85 -2.18 -9.00
CA MET A 398 30.66 -2.01 -7.57
C MET A 398 30.79 -0.53 -7.20
N LEU A 399 30.19 -0.10 -6.08
CA LEU A 399 30.34 1.27 -5.61
C LEU A 399 31.81 1.64 -5.46
N PHE A 400 32.13 2.90 -5.78
CA PHE A 400 33.50 3.44 -5.83
C PHE A 400 34.43 2.75 -6.84
N ASN A 401 33.93 1.83 -7.67
CA ASN A 401 34.73 0.94 -8.51
C ASN A 401 35.80 0.20 -7.68
N ASP A 402 35.49 -0.12 -6.41
CA ASP A 402 36.43 -0.66 -5.44
C ASP A 402 35.89 -1.93 -4.77
N ILE A 403 36.72 -2.97 -4.79
CA ILE A 403 36.48 -4.26 -4.16
C ILE A 403 37.53 -4.60 -3.10
N SER A 404 38.36 -3.63 -2.68
CA SER A 404 39.46 -3.82 -1.72
C SER A 404 39.00 -4.46 -0.40
N GLU A 405 37.74 -4.23 -0.02
CA GLU A 405 37.12 -4.74 1.20
C GLU A 405 36.30 -6.04 1.00
N LEU A 406 36.36 -6.66 -0.18
CA LEU A 406 35.57 -7.88 -0.50
C LEU A 406 35.91 -9.05 0.43
N ASP A 407 37.19 -9.20 0.78
CA ASP A 407 37.67 -10.26 1.68
C ASP A 407 37.75 -9.82 3.15
N ARG A 408 37.31 -8.60 3.47
CA ARG A 408 37.32 -8.08 4.84
C ARG A 408 36.43 -8.91 5.75
N ARG A 409 37.01 -9.37 6.85
CA ARG A 409 36.26 -9.95 7.97
C ARG A 409 35.90 -8.87 8.98
N GLY A 410 34.63 -8.83 9.38
CA GLY A 410 34.15 -7.94 10.43
C GLY A 410 34.62 -8.39 11.81
N PRO A 411 34.59 -7.51 12.81
CA PRO A 411 34.91 -7.88 14.19
C PRO A 411 34.06 -9.07 14.67
N GLY A 412 34.71 -10.12 15.17
CA GLY A 412 34.03 -11.34 15.63
C GLY A 412 33.63 -12.30 14.52
N TYR A 413 34.18 -12.15 13.31
CA TYR A 413 34.01 -13.04 12.16
C TYR A 413 35.32 -13.67 11.68
N GLU A 414 36.38 -13.61 12.47
CA GLU A 414 37.73 -14.08 12.12
C GLU A 414 37.70 -15.57 11.72
N ASP A 415 37.04 -16.40 12.53
CA ASP A 415 36.95 -17.86 12.34
C ASP A 415 35.57 -18.34 11.83
N LYS A 416 34.69 -17.41 11.44
CA LYS A 416 33.32 -17.77 10.98
C LYS A 416 33.31 -18.08 9.48
N LYS A 417 32.31 -18.87 9.04
CA LYS A 417 32.07 -19.09 7.60
C LYS A 417 31.72 -17.79 6.88
N ASN A 418 30.86 -16.98 7.49
CA ASN A 418 30.48 -15.67 6.99
C ASN A 418 31.60 -14.65 7.26
N LYS A 419 31.75 -13.63 6.40
CA LYS A 419 32.79 -12.61 6.55
C LYS A 419 32.37 -11.47 7.48
N HIS A 420 31.09 -11.11 7.48
CA HIS A 420 30.53 -10.01 8.28
C HIS A 420 29.00 -10.19 8.40
N ASN A 421 28.30 -9.26 9.04
CA ASN A 421 26.84 -9.24 9.01
C ASN A 421 26.36 -9.10 7.56
N HIS A 422 25.49 -9.99 7.08
CA HIS A 422 25.01 -9.95 5.69
C HIS A 422 24.05 -8.78 5.42
N HIS A 423 23.50 -8.13 6.45
CA HIS A 423 22.73 -6.89 6.28
C HIS A 423 23.60 -5.64 6.08
N GLN A 424 24.92 -5.76 6.22
CA GLN A 424 25.88 -4.66 6.14
C GLN A 424 27.12 -5.06 5.30
N PRO A 425 26.95 -5.32 4.00
CA PRO A 425 28.07 -5.63 3.12
C PRO A 425 29.03 -4.45 2.94
N TYR A 426 30.33 -4.75 2.88
CA TYR A 426 31.35 -3.74 2.61
C TYR A 426 31.40 -3.35 1.12
N VAL A 427 31.24 -4.34 0.23
CA VAL A 427 31.19 -4.17 -1.23
C VAL A 427 29.77 -4.43 -1.74
N THR A 428 29.24 -3.53 -2.58
CA THR A 428 27.88 -3.63 -3.14
C THR A 428 27.84 -3.15 -4.57
N TYR A 429 26.85 -3.60 -5.33
CA TYR A 429 26.60 -3.12 -6.69
C TYR A 429 26.38 -1.61 -6.76
N ASP A 430 26.79 -1.02 -7.89
CA ASP A 430 26.37 0.31 -8.29
C ASP A 430 25.27 0.25 -9.35
N TYR A 431 24.02 0.42 -8.91
CA TYR A 431 22.86 0.46 -9.80
C TYR A 431 22.81 1.69 -10.72
N THR A 432 23.69 2.68 -10.51
CA THR A 432 23.79 3.86 -11.35
C THR A 432 24.80 3.68 -12.48
N ASP A 433 25.68 2.69 -12.39
CA ASP A 433 26.57 2.30 -13.49
C ASP A 433 25.73 1.80 -14.69
N LYS A 434 26.10 2.27 -15.88
CA LYS A 434 25.34 2.02 -17.11
C LYS A 434 25.48 0.60 -17.62
N GLU A 435 26.66 0.00 -17.51
CA GLU A 435 26.91 -1.35 -18.02
C GLU A 435 26.34 -2.40 -17.06
N TYR A 436 26.47 -2.19 -15.75
CA TYR A 436 25.80 -2.99 -14.74
C TYR A 436 24.28 -2.90 -14.87
N SER A 437 23.72 -1.70 -15.07
CA SER A 437 22.27 -1.52 -15.33
C SER A 437 21.79 -2.39 -16.50
N LYS A 438 22.53 -2.40 -17.63
CA LYS A 438 22.21 -3.23 -18.79
C LYS A 438 22.31 -4.72 -18.48
N HIS A 439 23.37 -5.13 -17.77
CA HIS A 439 23.55 -6.51 -17.34
C HIS A 439 22.38 -6.95 -16.45
N PHE A 440 22.03 -6.17 -15.44
CA PHE A 440 20.92 -6.43 -14.52
C PHE A 440 19.59 -6.63 -15.26
N VAL A 441 19.22 -5.69 -16.15
CA VAL A 441 17.97 -5.83 -16.93
C VAL A 441 18.01 -7.06 -17.82
N LYS A 442 19.14 -7.35 -18.47
CA LYS A 442 19.30 -8.52 -19.34
C LYS A 442 19.06 -9.84 -18.60
N VAL A 443 19.70 -10.05 -17.45
CA VAL A 443 19.61 -11.32 -16.71
C VAL A 443 18.24 -11.50 -16.06
N TRP A 444 17.66 -10.43 -15.48
CA TRP A 444 16.31 -10.49 -14.91
C TRP A 444 15.22 -10.63 -15.97
N SER A 445 15.40 -10.04 -17.16
CA SER A 445 14.50 -10.26 -18.29
C SER A 445 14.55 -11.71 -18.77
N ALA A 446 15.71 -12.36 -18.69
CA ALA A 446 15.84 -13.79 -19.01
C ALA A 446 15.09 -14.67 -17.99
N ILE A 447 15.19 -14.37 -16.70
CA ILE A 447 14.42 -15.03 -15.63
C ILE A 447 12.92 -14.85 -15.85
N ARG A 448 12.48 -13.61 -16.15
CA ARG A 448 11.08 -13.31 -16.48
C ARG A 448 10.60 -14.11 -17.68
N LYS A 449 11.37 -14.11 -18.78
CA LYS A 449 11.07 -14.84 -20.02
C LYS A 449 11.03 -16.36 -19.81
N ALA A 450 11.79 -16.87 -18.84
CA ALA A 450 11.77 -18.29 -18.47
C ALA A 450 10.47 -18.72 -17.74
N GLY A 451 9.63 -17.78 -17.29
CA GLY A 451 8.31 -18.05 -16.72
C GLY A 451 8.11 -17.59 -15.28
N VAL A 452 9.11 -16.98 -14.65
CA VAL A 452 8.97 -16.46 -13.28
C VAL A 452 7.97 -15.30 -13.25
N ARG A 453 6.98 -15.40 -12.35
CA ARG A 453 5.92 -14.40 -12.17
C ARG A 453 6.27 -13.29 -11.20
N GLY A 454 7.16 -13.56 -10.25
CA GLY A 454 7.54 -12.57 -9.25
C GLY A 454 8.84 -12.85 -8.52
N VAL A 455 9.28 -11.85 -7.77
CA VAL A 455 10.55 -11.84 -7.04
C VAL A 455 10.38 -11.18 -5.67
N LYS A 456 10.95 -11.80 -4.64
CA LYS A 456 11.16 -11.21 -3.32
C LYS A 456 12.55 -10.60 -3.30
N VAL A 457 12.61 -9.29 -3.09
CA VAL A 457 13.85 -8.54 -2.89
C VAL A 457 14.13 -8.49 -1.41
N ASP A 458 15.06 -9.33 -0.97
CA ASP A 458 15.47 -9.39 0.43
C ASP A 458 16.64 -8.46 0.72
N TYR A 459 16.79 -8.13 2.00
CA TYR A 459 17.78 -7.19 2.53
C TYR A 459 17.94 -5.89 1.75
N PRO A 460 16.84 -5.17 1.41
CA PRO A 460 16.91 -3.93 0.64
C PRO A 460 17.85 -2.88 1.25
N ALA A 461 17.98 -2.86 2.58
CA ALA A 461 18.88 -1.98 3.33
C ALA A 461 20.36 -2.07 2.88
N THR A 462 20.76 -3.19 2.27
CA THR A 462 22.11 -3.40 1.73
C THR A 462 22.40 -2.53 0.51
N ALA A 463 21.37 -2.13 -0.26
CA ALA A 463 21.49 -1.25 -1.42
C ALA A 463 21.18 0.23 -1.11
N TRP A 464 20.73 0.55 0.12
CA TRP A 464 20.58 1.93 0.56
C TRP A 464 21.91 2.41 1.16
N ARG A 465 22.70 3.16 0.39
CA ARG A 465 24.11 3.47 0.66
C ARG A 465 24.33 4.97 0.94
N PRO A 466 24.33 5.41 2.21
CA PRO A 466 24.56 6.79 2.58
C PRO A 466 26.02 7.23 2.38
N GLU A 467 26.93 6.27 2.18
CA GLU A 467 28.35 6.54 1.93
C GLU A 467 28.60 7.09 0.50
N GLY A 468 27.67 6.89 -0.43
CA GLY A 468 27.80 7.30 -1.83
C GLY A 468 28.61 6.30 -2.66
N GLY A 469 29.41 6.80 -3.60
CA GLY A 469 30.21 5.98 -4.51
C GLY A 469 29.52 5.63 -5.82
N PHE A 470 28.47 6.37 -6.18
CA PHE A 470 27.70 6.21 -7.41
C PHE A 470 28.47 6.77 -8.63
N ASP A 471 28.48 6.02 -9.73
CA ASP A 471 28.98 6.43 -11.04
C ASP A 471 28.19 7.63 -11.57
N ASP A 472 26.86 7.63 -11.38
CA ASP A 472 26.05 8.81 -11.65
C ASP A 472 26.26 9.87 -10.56
N ARG A 473 27.06 10.89 -10.87
CA ARG A 473 27.30 12.04 -9.98
C ARG A 473 26.04 12.80 -9.57
N TYR A 474 24.93 12.69 -10.31
CA TYR A 474 23.65 13.33 -9.98
C TYR A 474 22.78 12.46 -9.07
N ALA A 475 23.15 11.20 -8.82
CA ALA A 475 22.44 10.35 -7.89
C ALA A 475 22.58 10.83 -6.44
N SER A 476 21.48 10.67 -5.73
CA SER A 476 21.34 10.70 -4.28
C SER A 476 21.30 9.27 -3.75
N THR A 477 21.43 9.09 -2.42
CA THR A 477 21.29 7.75 -1.82
C THR A 477 19.91 7.15 -2.12
N ASN A 478 18.85 7.95 -1.99
CA ASN A 478 17.48 7.49 -2.21
C ASN A 478 17.18 7.25 -3.70
N SER A 479 17.70 8.06 -4.62
CA SER A 479 17.48 7.85 -6.05
C SER A 479 18.25 6.65 -6.58
N ALA A 480 19.46 6.39 -6.08
CA ALA A 480 20.22 5.17 -6.39
C ALA A 480 19.50 3.91 -5.87
N TYR A 481 18.96 3.96 -4.64
CA TYR A 481 18.14 2.88 -4.10
C TYR A 481 16.89 2.61 -4.97
N ARG A 482 16.17 3.67 -5.37
CA ARG A 482 15.02 3.57 -6.29
C ARG A 482 15.43 3.02 -7.66
N ARG A 483 16.63 3.34 -8.15
CA ARG A 483 17.12 2.87 -9.46
C ARG A 483 17.15 1.34 -9.52
N ALA A 484 17.55 0.66 -8.46
CA ALA A 484 17.56 -0.80 -8.39
C ALA A 484 16.17 -1.41 -8.67
N PHE A 485 15.12 -0.87 -8.03
CA PHE A 485 13.74 -1.32 -8.26
C PHE A 485 13.18 -0.88 -9.61
N SER A 486 13.60 0.27 -10.13
CA SER A 486 13.24 0.70 -11.49
C SER A 486 13.78 -0.25 -12.55
N LEU A 487 15.03 -0.69 -12.42
CA LEU A 487 15.65 -1.68 -13.31
C LEU A 487 14.93 -3.04 -13.22
N LEU A 488 14.55 -3.45 -12.00
CA LEU A 488 13.80 -4.68 -11.79
C LEU A 488 12.39 -4.62 -12.39
N ARG A 489 11.70 -3.47 -12.27
CA ARG A 489 10.41 -3.23 -12.91
C ARG A 489 10.52 -3.26 -14.43
N GLU A 490 11.56 -2.65 -15.00
CA GLU A 490 11.85 -2.73 -16.43
C GLU A 490 12.02 -4.19 -16.90
N ALA A 491 12.78 -4.99 -16.16
CA ALA A 491 13.07 -6.39 -16.50
C ALA A 491 11.87 -7.33 -16.32
N MET A 492 11.09 -7.15 -15.25
CA MET A 492 9.95 -8.00 -14.92
C MET A 492 8.67 -7.62 -15.69
N GLY A 493 8.59 -6.38 -16.18
CA GLY A 493 7.42 -5.83 -16.85
C GLY A 493 6.35 -5.30 -15.89
N GLU A 494 5.30 -4.69 -16.45
CA GLU A 494 4.21 -4.09 -15.69
C GLU A 494 3.44 -5.12 -14.84
N ASP A 495 3.28 -6.36 -15.33
CA ASP A 495 2.54 -7.44 -14.66
C ASP A 495 3.42 -8.36 -13.79
N GLY A 496 4.73 -8.09 -13.71
CA GLY A 496 5.65 -8.82 -12.85
C GLY A 496 5.46 -8.44 -11.39
N LEU A 497 5.44 -9.42 -10.49
CA LEU A 497 5.22 -9.18 -9.06
C LEU A 497 6.55 -8.86 -8.35
N ILE A 498 6.70 -7.64 -7.83
CA ILE A 498 7.91 -7.19 -7.13
C ILE A 498 7.59 -6.95 -5.65
N ASP A 499 8.29 -7.68 -4.80
CA ASP A 499 8.14 -7.62 -3.36
C ASP A 499 9.36 -7.00 -2.70
N GLU A 500 9.16 -5.84 -2.09
CA GLU A 500 10.14 -5.22 -1.22
C GLU A 500 10.00 -5.77 0.20
N ARG A 501 11.06 -6.43 0.68
CA ARG A 501 11.21 -6.69 2.11
C ARG A 501 11.32 -5.35 2.88
N ASN A 502 11.41 -5.35 4.20
CA ASN A 502 11.44 -4.09 4.98
C ASN A 502 12.78 -3.32 4.82
N LEU A 503 12.74 -2.13 4.22
CA LEU A 503 13.73 -1.07 4.48
C LEU A 503 13.54 -0.60 5.94
N GLY A 504 14.63 -0.48 6.71
CA GLY A 504 14.54 -0.14 8.14
C GLY A 504 15.56 -0.84 9.04
N GLU A 505 16.18 -1.91 8.56
CA GLU A 505 17.20 -2.62 9.33
C GLU A 505 18.56 -1.92 9.31
N SER A 506 19.46 -2.34 10.20
CA SER A 506 20.85 -1.87 10.22
C SER A 506 20.98 -0.34 10.32
N GLY A 507 20.04 0.33 10.99
CA GLY A 507 20.00 1.78 11.16
C GLY A 507 19.56 2.56 9.92
N ARG A 508 19.00 1.89 8.90
CA ARG A 508 18.42 2.57 7.73
C ARG A 508 16.99 3.06 8.04
N PRO A 509 16.51 4.14 7.41
CA PRO A 509 15.17 4.67 7.66
C PRO A 509 14.07 3.81 7.02
N CYS A 510 12.87 3.75 7.62
CA CYS A 510 11.69 3.15 6.99
C CYS A 510 10.98 4.18 6.08
N LEU A 511 11.06 4.02 4.76
CA LEU A 511 10.58 5.02 3.79
C LEU A 511 9.63 4.43 2.74
N ASP A 512 8.73 5.25 2.20
CA ASP A 512 7.84 4.93 1.06
C ASP A 512 8.54 5.16 -0.31
N LEU A 513 9.89 5.13 -0.34
CA LEU A 513 10.67 5.50 -1.52
C LEU A 513 10.42 4.63 -2.75
N THR A 514 9.88 3.43 -2.62
CA THR A 514 9.64 2.51 -3.76
C THR A 514 8.24 2.65 -4.35
N ALA A 515 7.47 3.67 -3.93
CA ALA A 515 6.13 3.93 -4.45
C ALA A 515 6.15 4.02 -5.98
N GLY A 516 5.26 3.23 -6.61
CA GLY A 516 5.14 3.09 -8.06
C GLY A 516 6.15 2.16 -8.74
N LEU A 517 7.07 1.56 -7.99
CA LEU A 517 8.04 0.60 -8.53
C LEU A 517 7.76 -0.83 -8.07
N VAL A 518 7.39 -1.00 -6.80
CA VAL A 518 7.12 -2.31 -6.18
C VAL A 518 5.63 -2.51 -5.94
N ASP A 519 5.22 -3.77 -5.88
CA ASP A 519 3.82 -4.14 -5.62
C ASP A 519 3.57 -4.33 -4.14
N THR A 520 4.48 -5.02 -3.43
CA THR A 520 4.34 -5.28 -1.99
C THR A 520 5.46 -4.67 -1.17
N GLN A 521 5.12 -4.27 0.06
CA GLN A 521 6.08 -3.91 1.09
C GLN A 521 5.79 -4.71 2.38
N ARG A 522 6.82 -5.37 2.90
CA ARG A 522 6.70 -6.17 4.12
C ARG A 522 6.61 -5.32 5.39
N THR A 523 5.72 -5.70 6.31
CA THR A 523 5.45 -4.95 7.56
C THR A 523 5.90 -5.63 8.84
N TRP A 524 6.50 -6.83 8.76
CA TRP A 524 6.90 -7.61 9.94
C TRP A 524 8.27 -8.30 9.75
N GLY A 525 8.91 -8.69 10.86
CA GLY A 525 10.10 -9.57 10.88
C GLY A 525 9.77 -11.02 10.54
N ASP A 526 10.76 -11.93 10.51
CA ASP A 526 10.52 -13.33 10.10
C ASP A 526 9.66 -14.05 11.13
N ASP A 527 8.47 -14.46 10.72
CA ASP A 527 7.50 -15.11 11.60
C ASP A 527 6.50 -15.91 10.76
N ASN A 528 5.96 -17.00 11.33
CA ASN A 528 4.84 -17.77 10.76
C ASN A 528 3.55 -17.68 11.59
N LYS A 529 3.59 -17.02 12.76
CA LYS A 529 2.44 -16.78 13.62
C LYS A 529 1.59 -15.63 13.09
N PHE A 530 0.40 -15.49 13.67
CA PHE A 530 -0.52 -14.40 13.40
C PHE A 530 -0.99 -13.80 14.72
N VAL A 531 -0.78 -12.50 14.91
CA VAL A 531 -1.10 -11.79 16.15
C VAL A 531 -1.80 -10.46 15.83
N PRO A 532 -2.60 -9.90 16.76
CA PRO A 532 -3.31 -8.64 16.55
C PRO A 532 -2.46 -7.50 16.01
N GLU A 533 -1.26 -7.29 16.55
CA GLU A 533 -0.39 -6.19 16.12
C GLU A 533 -0.03 -6.26 14.61
N MET A 534 0.11 -7.47 14.05
CA MET A 534 0.36 -7.64 12.61
C MET A 534 -0.82 -7.12 11.77
N VAL A 535 -2.05 -7.35 12.26
CA VAL A 535 -3.29 -6.86 11.63
C VAL A 535 -3.36 -5.35 11.74
N SER A 536 -3.16 -4.81 12.95
CA SER A 536 -3.20 -3.38 13.23
C SER A 536 -2.19 -2.59 12.42
N ARG A 537 -0.95 -3.10 12.29
CA ARG A 537 0.13 -2.38 11.59
C ARG A 537 -0.18 -2.15 10.12
N SER A 538 -0.72 -3.13 9.42
CA SER A 538 -1.15 -2.96 8.02
C SER A 538 -2.53 -2.29 7.93
N GLY A 539 -3.43 -2.61 8.86
CA GLY A 539 -4.79 -2.07 8.95
C GLY A 539 -4.83 -0.55 9.16
N LEU A 540 -3.94 -0.01 9.99
CA LEU A 540 -3.78 1.45 10.19
C LEU A 540 -3.09 2.15 9.01
N ARG A 541 -2.65 1.41 8.00
CA ARG A 541 -2.15 1.93 6.72
C ARG A 541 -3.14 1.71 5.57
N TRP A 542 -4.44 1.52 5.86
CA TRP A 542 -5.47 1.21 4.87
C TRP A 542 -5.46 2.13 3.64
N TYR A 543 -5.20 3.43 3.85
CA TYR A 543 -5.17 4.44 2.79
C TYR A 543 -3.98 4.29 1.81
N LYS A 544 -2.92 3.58 2.21
CA LYS A 544 -1.81 3.17 1.32
C LYS A 544 -1.97 1.74 0.84
N ASN A 545 -2.55 0.86 1.65
CA ASN A 545 -2.73 -0.54 1.32
C ASN A 545 -3.65 -0.71 0.09
N ARG A 546 -3.25 -1.54 -0.87
CA ARG A 546 -3.89 -1.74 -2.19
C ARG A 546 -3.96 -0.49 -3.07
N THR A 547 -3.57 0.68 -2.55
CA THR A 547 -3.64 1.97 -3.24
C THR A 547 -2.27 2.36 -3.78
N VAL A 548 -1.25 2.36 -2.93
CA VAL A 548 0.14 2.70 -3.26
C VAL A 548 1.01 1.45 -3.22
N PHE A 549 0.81 0.61 -2.20
CA PHE A 549 1.49 -0.66 -1.99
C PHE A 549 0.49 -1.70 -1.50
N ASN A 550 0.81 -2.97 -1.66
CA ASN A 550 0.21 -4.06 -0.92
C ASN A 550 1.06 -4.37 0.31
N TYR A 551 0.48 -4.30 1.51
CA TYR A 551 1.18 -4.69 2.73
C TYR A 551 1.00 -6.18 3.03
N TYR A 552 1.95 -6.78 3.74
CA TYR A 552 1.81 -8.12 4.30
C TYR A 552 2.77 -8.33 5.48
N SER A 553 2.38 -9.17 6.44
CA SER A 553 3.09 -9.38 7.70
C SER A 553 3.98 -10.63 7.69
N ASP A 554 4.68 -10.90 6.58
CA ASP A 554 5.45 -12.12 6.33
C ASP A 554 4.63 -13.43 6.25
N THR A 555 5.31 -14.56 6.05
CA THR A 555 4.73 -15.89 5.87
C THR A 555 3.79 -16.34 6.99
N LYS A 556 2.83 -17.20 6.70
CA LYS A 556 1.85 -17.70 7.69
C LYS A 556 1.74 -19.21 7.65
N ALA A 557 1.72 -19.82 8.83
CA ALA A 557 1.34 -21.21 8.99
C ALA A 557 -0.20 -21.31 8.98
N VAL A 558 -0.74 -22.17 8.11
CA VAL A 558 -2.18 -22.49 8.06
C VAL A 558 -2.47 -23.91 8.55
N HIS A 559 -1.42 -24.68 8.87
CA HIS A 559 -1.52 -25.99 9.50
C HIS A 559 -1.50 -25.87 11.03
N GLY A 560 -2.08 -26.85 11.72
CA GLY A 560 -2.05 -26.92 13.19
C GLY A 560 -2.93 -25.88 13.90
N LEU A 561 -3.77 -25.15 13.16
CA LEU A 561 -4.75 -24.21 13.70
C LEU A 561 -6.13 -24.87 13.82
N THR A 562 -6.94 -24.44 14.78
CA THR A 562 -8.37 -24.75 14.77
C THR A 562 -9.06 -24.05 13.60
N PRO A 563 -10.23 -24.53 13.15
CA PRO A 563 -10.96 -23.90 12.05
C PRO A 563 -11.23 -22.41 12.28
N GLU A 564 -11.62 -22.01 13.49
CA GLU A 564 -11.96 -20.63 13.85
C GLU A 564 -10.73 -19.71 13.82
N ASN A 565 -9.58 -20.20 14.31
CA ASN A 565 -8.32 -19.47 14.23
C ASN A 565 -7.86 -19.31 12.77
N LEU A 566 -8.02 -20.35 11.95
CA LEU A 566 -7.68 -20.28 10.53
C LEU A 566 -8.62 -19.34 9.76
N GLN A 567 -9.93 -19.38 10.03
CA GLN A 567 -10.91 -18.44 9.48
C GLN A 567 -10.53 -16.99 9.82
N SER A 568 -10.09 -16.75 11.06
CA SER A 568 -9.69 -15.44 11.53
C SER A 568 -8.40 -14.95 10.89
N LEU A 569 -7.39 -15.83 10.77
CA LEU A 569 -6.17 -15.55 10.04
C LEU A 569 -6.46 -15.16 8.59
N ILE A 570 -7.25 -15.97 7.88
CA ILE A 570 -7.53 -15.75 6.46
C ILE A 570 -8.39 -14.50 6.25
N THR A 571 -9.39 -14.25 7.11
CA THR A 571 -10.24 -13.05 7.02
C THR A 571 -9.44 -11.79 7.26
N MET A 572 -8.67 -11.73 8.35
CA MET A 572 -7.92 -10.52 8.69
C MET A 572 -6.75 -10.30 7.75
N ASN A 573 -6.03 -11.35 7.31
CA ASN A 573 -5.01 -11.22 6.27
C ASN A 573 -5.61 -10.71 4.96
N PHE A 574 -6.77 -11.20 4.53
CA PHE A 574 -7.41 -10.76 3.29
C PHE A 574 -7.81 -9.27 3.31
N LEU A 575 -8.28 -8.77 4.45
CA LEU A 575 -8.73 -7.38 4.60
C LEU A 575 -7.58 -6.39 4.76
N THR A 576 -6.55 -6.75 5.53
CA THR A 576 -5.47 -5.82 5.90
C THR A 576 -4.15 -6.07 5.17
N SER A 577 -4.05 -7.15 4.38
CA SER A 577 -2.89 -7.44 3.53
C SER A 577 -3.29 -7.57 2.06
N GLY A 578 -2.33 -7.36 1.15
CA GLY A 578 -2.53 -7.56 -0.28
C GLY A 578 -2.22 -8.97 -0.77
N ARG A 579 -1.63 -9.82 0.09
CA ARG A 579 -1.29 -11.22 -0.23
C ARG A 579 -1.24 -12.13 1.00
N LEU A 580 -1.36 -13.43 0.76
CA LEU A 580 -1.01 -14.50 1.68
C LEU A 580 0.34 -15.11 1.28
N ASP A 581 1.34 -15.00 2.15
CA ASP A 581 2.62 -15.70 2.00
C ASP A 581 2.60 -16.90 2.96
N LEU A 582 3.00 -18.09 2.52
CA LEU A 582 2.78 -19.36 3.21
C LEU A 582 4.09 -19.95 3.72
N ALA A 583 4.05 -20.44 4.95
CA ALA A 583 5.08 -21.28 5.56
C ALA A 583 4.59 -22.72 5.77
N THR A 584 3.58 -23.16 5.01
CA THR A 584 2.95 -24.49 5.12
C THR A 584 3.09 -25.26 3.82
N SER A 585 3.71 -26.45 3.87
CA SER A 585 3.69 -27.37 2.72
C SER A 585 2.27 -27.76 2.35
N TYR A 586 1.98 -27.90 1.06
CA TYR A 586 0.69 -28.36 0.55
C TYR A 586 0.34 -29.79 0.97
N SER A 587 1.31 -30.58 1.44
CA SER A 587 1.04 -31.88 2.08
C SER A 587 0.15 -31.77 3.33
N LEU A 588 0.10 -30.60 3.96
CA LEU A 588 -0.71 -30.32 5.16
C LEU A 588 -2.03 -29.60 4.84
N PHE A 589 -2.36 -29.40 3.56
CA PHE A 589 -3.66 -28.83 3.17
C PHE A 589 -4.73 -29.91 3.21
N THR A 590 -5.40 -30.03 4.37
CA THR A 590 -6.61 -30.83 4.51
C THR A 590 -7.78 -30.22 3.72
N PRO A 591 -8.87 -30.96 3.45
CA PRO A 591 -10.05 -30.39 2.80
C PRO A 591 -10.60 -29.15 3.52
N GLU A 592 -10.50 -29.10 4.84
CA GLU A 592 -10.92 -27.95 5.64
C GLU A 592 -9.99 -26.74 5.46
N VAL A 593 -8.67 -26.95 5.46
CA VAL A 593 -7.68 -25.89 5.18
C VAL A 593 -7.90 -25.33 3.78
N THR A 594 -8.03 -26.20 2.76
CA THR A 594 -8.33 -25.78 1.38
C THR A 594 -9.64 -24.98 1.32
N ARG A 595 -10.70 -25.47 1.97
CA ARG A 595 -12.00 -24.78 2.00
C ARG A 595 -11.85 -23.38 2.56
N ILE A 596 -11.22 -23.21 3.73
CA ILE A 596 -11.09 -21.90 4.39
C ILE A 596 -10.19 -20.96 3.58
N VAL A 597 -9.00 -21.40 3.16
CA VAL A 597 -8.07 -20.58 2.37
C VAL A 597 -8.70 -20.13 1.05
N SER A 598 -9.41 -21.03 0.36
CA SER A 598 -10.05 -20.72 -0.93
C SER A 598 -11.13 -19.64 -0.87
N ARG A 599 -11.72 -19.37 0.32
CA ARG A 599 -12.74 -18.31 0.47
C ARG A 599 -12.17 -16.91 0.30
N SER A 600 -10.85 -16.75 0.39
CA SER A 600 -10.16 -15.47 0.13
C SER A 600 -9.82 -15.23 -1.34
N TYR A 601 -9.99 -16.24 -2.22
CA TYR A 601 -9.62 -16.14 -3.64
C TYR A 601 -10.82 -16.23 -4.59
N PRO A 602 -10.79 -15.44 -5.70
CA PRO A 602 -9.73 -14.51 -6.08
C PRO A 602 -9.74 -13.20 -5.28
N HIS A 603 -8.59 -12.55 -5.15
CA HIS A 603 -8.50 -11.24 -4.49
C HIS A 603 -9.24 -10.17 -5.34
N TYR A 604 -9.97 -9.27 -4.68
CA TYR A 604 -10.65 -8.14 -5.34
C TYR A 604 -9.67 -7.13 -5.93
N GLN A 605 -10.08 -6.44 -7.00
CA GLN A 605 -9.21 -5.60 -7.85
C GLN A 605 -9.16 -4.14 -7.43
N GLU A 606 -10.17 -3.69 -6.70
CA GLU A 606 -10.35 -2.30 -6.36
C GLU A 606 -9.18 -1.80 -5.48
N PRO A 607 -8.63 -0.60 -5.75
CA PRO A 607 -7.48 -0.06 -5.04
C PRO A 607 -7.89 0.58 -3.71
N MET A 608 -8.45 -0.24 -2.82
CA MET A 608 -8.88 0.16 -1.48
C MET A 608 -8.73 -1.00 -0.50
N SER A 609 -8.72 -0.69 0.79
CA SER A 609 -8.60 -1.66 1.89
C SER A 609 -9.55 -1.27 3.01
N ALA A 610 -9.79 -2.19 3.96
CA ALA A 610 -10.77 -1.98 5.02
C ALA A 610 -10.31 -0.90 6.01
N ARG A 611 -11.22 0.03 6.35
CA ARG A 611 -11.04 1.07 7.36
C ARG A 611 -11.08 0.48 8.76
N PRO A 612 -10.12 0.80 9.66
CA PRO A 612 -10.18 0.40 11.06
C PRO A 612 -11.07 1.37 11.86
N LEU A 613 -12.37 1.09 11.97
CA LEU A 613 -13.38 2.04 12.48
C LEU A 613 -13.17 2.46 13.94
N ASP A 614 -12.54 1.60 14.76
CA ASP A 614 -12.24 1.90 16.16
C ASP A 614 -10.80 2.37 16.39
N ALA A 615 -10.03 2.67 15.32
CA ALA A 615 -8.64 3.14 15.42
C ALA A 615 -8.45 4.43 16.22
N PHE A 616 -9.46 5.31 16.23
CA PHE A 616 -9.41 6.59 16.95
C PHE A 616 -10.10 6.53 18.32
N THR A 617 -10.34 5.32 18.83
CA THR A 617 -10.83 5.09 20.21
C THR A 617 -9.66 4.81 21.17
N ASP A 618 -9.94 4.28 22.36
CA ASP A 618 -8.92 3.90 23.34
C ASP A 618 -8.36 2.46 23.13
N ILE A 619 -8.73 1.82 22.01
CA ILE A 619 -8.22 0.49 21.61
C ILE A 619 -6.86 0.61 20.92
N SER A 620 -5.89 -0.20 21.33
CA SER A 620 -4.53 -0.23 20.74
C SER A 620 -4.50 -0.94 19.39
N ASP A 621 -5.15 -2.11 19.33
CA ASP A 621 -5.24 -2.96 18.16
C ASP A 621 -6.69 -2.96 17.68
N PRO A 622 -7.02 -2.24 16.57
CA PRO A 622 -8.38 -2.08 16.11
C PRO A 622 -9.09 -3.42 15.95
N GLN A 623 -10.33 -3.49 16.42
CA GLN A 623 -11.16 -4.70 16.44
C GLN A 623 -12.26 -4.66 15.37
N VAL A 624 -12.50 -3.49 14.76
CA VAL A 624 -13.57 -3.32 13.76
C VAL A 624 -12.98 -2.82 12.46
N TYR A 625 -13.17 -3.60 11.39
CA TYR A 625 -12.74 -3.23 10.05
C TYR A 625 -13.93 -3.18 9.09
N GLU A 626 -14.06 -2.09 8.34
CA GLU A 626 -15.11 -1.90 7.34
C GLU A 626 -14.50 -1.78 5.94
N LEU A 627 -14.90 -2.66 5.04
CA LEU A 627 -14.66 -2.49 3.62
C LEU A 627 -15.93 -1.98 2.95
N GLU A 628 -15.85 -0.76 2.43
CA GLU A 628 -16.92 -0.14 1.66
C GLU A 628 -16.94 -0.68 0.23
N LEU A 629 -17.92 -1.52 -0.14
CA LEU A 629 -18.06 -2.00 -1.52
C LEU A 629 -18.91 -1.04 -2.37
N THR A 630 -20.07 -0.63 -1.83
CA THR A 630 -20.96 0.41 -2.38
C THR A 630 -21.65 1.13 -1.23
N PRO A 631 -22.20 2.36 -1.40
CA PRO A 631 -22.96 3.10 -0.38
C PRO A 631 -23.95 2.27 0.47
N ASP A 632 -24.56 1.25 -0.15
CA ASP A 632 -25.60 0.41 0.48
C ASP A 632 -25.12 -1.02 0.80
N TRP A 633 -23.83 -1.34 0.60
CA TRP A 633 -23.25 -2.65 0.88
C TRP A 633 -21.85 -2.52 1.49
N ARG A 634 -21.77 -2.92 2.77
CA ARG A 634 -20.53 -2.95 3.56
C ARG A 634 -20.15 -4.38 3.91
N GLN A 635 -18.86 -4.62 4.04
CA GLN A 635 -18.33 -5.80 4.71
C GLN A 635 -17.69 -5.35 6.02
N VAL A 636 -18.12 -5.96 7.12
CA VAL A 636 -17.69 -5.60 8.48
C VAL A 636 -17.04 -6.82 9.10
N ALA A 637 -15.76 -6.72 9.44
CA ALA A 637 -15.08 -7.70 10.27
C ALA A 637 -15.03 -7.22 11.72
N LEU A 638 -15.50 -8.07 12.62
CA LEU A 638 -15.32 -7.92 14.06
C LEU A 638 -14.23 -8.90 14.49
N TYR A 639 -13.19 -8.44 15.17
CA TYR A 639 -12.03 -9.25 15.52
C TYR A 639 -11.63 -9.01 16.97
N ASN A 640 -11.67 -10.04 17.81
CA ASN A 640 -11.29 -9.91 19.20
C ASN A 640 -9.76 -9.93 19.34
N THR A 641 -9.16 -8.75 19.52
CA THR A 641 -7.72 -8.57 19.74
C THR A 641 -7.31 -8.73 21.20
N GLY A 642 -8.28 -8.88 22.11
CA GLY A 642 -8.07 -9.01 23.54
C GLY A 642 -7.75 -10.43 24.00
N ALA A 643 -7.43 -10.56 25.29
CA ALA A 643 -7.05 -11.84 25.91
C ALA A 643 -8.23 -12.63 26.50
N LYS A 644 -9.47 -12.11 26.40
CA LYS A 644 -10.67 -12.74 26.97
C LYS A 644 -11.81 -12.73 25.96
N ARG A 645 -12.72 -13.69 26.09
CA ARG A 645 -14.02 -13.68 25.42
C ARG A 645 -14.74 -12.36 25.68
N THR A 646 -15.23 -11.71 24.63
CA THR A 646 -15.89 -10.40 24.76
C THR A 646 -16.82 -10.12 23.59
N ILE A 647 -17.70 -9.13 23.75
CA ILE A 647 -18.54 -8.63 22.67
C ILE A 647 -17.77 -7.55 21.91
N VAL A 648 -17.53 -7.79 20.63
CA VAL A 648 -17.03 -6.79 19.70
C VAL A 648 -18.21 -6.25 18.91
N SER A 649 -18.29 -4.93 18.72
CA SER A 649 -19.45 -4.31 18.07
C SER A 649 -19.11 -3.02 17.35
N THR A 650 -19.98 -2.61 16.42
CA THR A 650 -19.95 -1.30 15.77
C THR A 650 -21.36 -0.75 15.55
N ALA A 651 -21.53 0.57 15.59
CA ALA A 651 -22.80 1.21 15.25
C ALA A 651 -22.98 1.29 13.73
N LEU A 652 -24.21 1.11 13.24
CA LEU A 652 -24.48 1.28 11.81
C LEU A 652 -24.40 2.76 11.40
N SER A 653 -24.89 3.68 12.22
CA SER A 653 -24.88 5.12 11.96
C SER A 653 -24.09 5.90 13.02
N GLY A 654 -23.69 7.14 12.72
CA GLY A 654 -22.98 8.02 13.65
C GLY A 654 -21.61 8.50 13.15
N ASP A 655 -20.83 9.10 14.05
CA ASP A 655 -19.48 9.58 13.78
C ASP A 655 -18.51 8.39 13.65
N ARG A 656 -17.90 8.22 12.48
CA ARG A 656 -16.97 7.11 12.20
C ARG A 656 -15.80 7.06 13.17
N THR A 657 -15.34 8.20 13.69
CA THR A 657 -14.23 8.25 14.67
C THR A 657 -14.60 7.66 16.03
N THR A 658 -15.87 7.37 16.25
CA THR A 658 -16.42 6.77 17.48
C THR A 658 -16.86 5.31 17.29
N ASN A 659 -16.25 4.59 16.32
CA ASN A 659 -16.61 3.21 15.97
C ASN A 659 -18.06 3.10 15.44
N ALA A 660 -18.29 3.75 14.30
CA ALA A 660 -19.53 3.67 13.53
C ALA A 660 -19.23 3.57 12.03
N ILE A 661 -20.14 2.96 11.26
CA ILE A 661 -20.00 2.80 9.81
C ILE A 661 -20.40 4.09 9.06
N GLY A 662 -21.39 4.83 9.59
CA GLY A 662 -21.90 6.07 8.99
C GLY A 662 -23.02 5.84 7.96
N LEU A 663 -23.82 4.78 8.14
CA LEU A 663 -25.01 4.48 7.34
C LEU A 663 -26.21 5.36 7.75
N ASP A 664 -27.28 5.32 6.94
CA ASP A 664 -28.51 6.07 7.18
C ASP A 664 -29.26 5.52 8.41
N PRO A 665 -29.47 6.34 9.47
CA PRO A 665 -30.14 5.90 10.68
C PRO A 665 -31.63 5.56 10.49
N SER A 666 -32.25 6.02 9.40
CA SER A 666 -33.68 5.80 9.11
C SER A 666 -33.97 4.57 8.25
N ALA A 667 -32.92 3.98 7.65
CA ALA A 667 -33.02 2.75 6.87
C ALA A 667 -32.88 1.52 7.77
N SER A 668 -33.14 0.33 7.22
CA SER A 668 -32.77 -0.93 7.87
C SER A 668 -31.85 -1.75 6.95
N TYR A 669 -31.09 -2.65 7.54
CA TYR A 669 -30.01 -3.37 6.89
C TYR A 669 -30.07 -4.87 7.21
N HIS A 670 -29.86 -5.73 6.21
CA HIS A 670 -29.63 -7.16 6.44
C HIS A 670 -28.20 -7.38 6.90
N GLY A 671 -28.02 -8.10 8.02
CA GLY A 671 -26.73 -8.61 8.46
C GLY A 671 -26.60 -10.11 8.19
N TYR A 672 -25.49 -10.55 7.60
CA TYR A 672 -25.22 -11.97 7.36
C TYR A 672 -23.76 -12.31 7.71
N GLU A 673 -23.55 -13.23 8.64
CA GLU A 673 -22.22 -13.70 9.05
C GLU A 673 -21.81 -14.92 8.20
N PHE A 674 -20.64 -14.81 7.57
CA PHE A 674 -20.18 -15.72 6.53
C PHE A 674 -19.77 -17.10 7.04
N TRP A 675 -19.00 -17.18 8.13
CA TRP A 675 -18.36 -18.43 8.54
C TRP A 675 -19.32 -19.40 9.24
N SER A 676 -20.22 -18.86 10.04
CA SER A 676 -21.29 -19.56 10.74
C SER A 676 -22.56 -19.74 9.89
N ASP A 677 -22.57 -19.21 8.65
CA ASP A 677 -23.73 -19.26 7.74
C ASP A 677 -25.03 -18.76 8.42
N THR A 678 -24.93 -17.62 9.12
CA THR A 678 -25.99 -17.14 10.01
C THR A 678 -26.51 -15.77 9.60
N TYR A 679 -27.82 -15.69 9.36
CA TYR A 679 -28.53 -14.43 9.21
C TYR A 679 -28.75 -13.75 10.56
N LEU A 680 -28.19 -12.55 10.71
CA LEU A 680 -28.25 -11.75 11.94
C LEU A 680 -29.55 -10.92 12.05
N GLY A 681 -30.43 -11.02 11.05
CA GLY A 681 -31.69 -10.29 11.01
C GLY A 681 -31.63 -9.01 10.20
N LYS A 682 -32.78 -8.31 10.21
CA LYS A 682 -32.92 -6.94 9.67
C LYS A 682 -32.68 -5.99 10.83
N ILE A 683 -31.59 -5.24 10.75
CA ILE A 683 -31.05 -4.37 11.80
C ILE A 683 -31.46 -2.93 11.45
N GLU A 684 -32.02 -2.20 12.40
CA GLU A 684 -32.33 -0.77 12.18
C GLU A 684 -31.04 0.04 12.03
N GLY A 685 -31.06 1.10 11.20
CA GLY A 685 -29.89 1.94 10.93
C GLY A 685 -29.36 2.67 12.16
N SER A 686 -30.19 2.89 13.19
CA SER A 686 -29.78 3.38 14.51
C SER A 686 -29.21 2.28 15.43
N GLY A 687 -29.19 1.04 14.96
CA GLY A 687 -28.75 -0.14 15.70
C GLY A 687 -27.25 -0.41 15.60
N ARG A 688 -26.88 -1.63 16.02
CA ARG A 688 -25.50 -2.10 16.06
C ARG A 688 -25.40 -3.49 15.46
N VAL A 689 -24.21 -3.80 14.95
CA VAL A 689 -23.79 -5.17 14.66
C VAL A 689 -22.79 -5.56 15.75
N GLU A 690 -23.03 -6.72 16.37
CA GLU A 690 -22.21 -7.21 17.47
C GLU A 690 -22.12 -8.73 17.47
N GLN A 691 -20.99 -9.27 17.93
CA GLN A 691 -20.75 -10.69 18.11
C GLN A 691 -19.92 -10.92 19.37
N GLU A 692 -20.25 -11.98 20.11
CA GLU A 692 -19.43 -12.46 21.21
C GLU A 692 -18.35 -13.41 20.66
N LEU A 693 -17.08 -13.05 20.85
CA LEU A 693 -15.94 -13.70 20.21
C LEU A 693 -14.91 -14.13 21.25
N GLU A 694 -14.34 -15.33 21.06
CA GLU A 694 -13.16 -15.78 21.80
C GLU A 694 -11.90 -14.97 21.39
N PRO A 695 -10.84 -14.95 22.21
CA PRO A 695 -9.58 -14.31 21.86
C PRO A 695 -9.04 -14.77 20.50
N GLY A 696 -8.70 -13.83 19.62
CA GLY A 696 -8.16 -14.13 18.29
C GLY A 696 -9.19 -14.64 17.28
N HIS A 697 -10.48 -14.70 17.63
CA HIS A 697 -11.55 -15.05 16.70
C HIS A 697 -12.13 -13.81 16.01
N CYS A 698 -12.62 -13.98 14.78
CA CYS A 698 -13.32 -12.94 14.03
C CYS A 698 -14.70 -13.41 13.54
N ALA A 699 -15.53 -12.45 13.14
CA ALA A 699 -16.75 -12.64 12.36
C ALA A 699 -16.68 -11.75 11.10
N MET A 700 -17.11 -12.27 9.95
CA MET A 700 -17.15 -11.53 8.68
C MET A 700 -18.59 -11.32 8.24
N ILE A 701 -19.06 -10.08 8.30
CA ILE A 701 -20.48 -9.74 8.22
C ILE A 701 -20.77 -8.86 7.02
N SER A 702 -21.66 -9.32 6.13
CA SER A 702 -22.20 -8.52 5.04
C SER A 702 -23.35 -7.69 5.61
N VAL A 703 -23.25 -6.37 5.52
CA VAL A 703 -24.29 -5.42 5.91
C VAL A 703 -24.82 -4.76 4.65
N ARG A 704 -26.07 -5.04 4.29
CA ARG A 704 -26.71 -4.52 3.06
C ARG A 704 -27.99 -3.79 3.37
N LYS A 705 -28.24 -2.64 2.73
CA LYS A 705 -29.52 -1.95 2.86
C LYS A 705 -30.66 -2.89 2.44
N ALA A 706 -31.70 -2.94 3.25
CA ALA A 706 -32.90 -3.71 2.95
C ALA A 706 -33.74 -2.95 1.92
N LEU A 707 -34.05 -3.62 0.81
CA LEU A 707 -34.89 -3.13 -0.27
C LEU A 707 -36.34 -3.59 -0.07
N ASP A 708 -37.23 -3.08 -0.91
CA ASP A 708 -38.66 -3.41 -0.95
C ASP A 708 -38.98 -4.60 -1.88
N HIS A 709 -37.96 -5.17 -2.54
CA HIS A 709 -38.04 -6.31 -3.44
C HIS A 709 -36.99 -7.38 -3.09
N PRO A 710 -37.12 -8.62 -3.63
CA PRO A 710 -36.13 -9.66 -3.42
C PRO A 710 -34.72 -9.22 -3.78
N GLN A 711 -33.74 -9.57 -2.95
CA GLN A 711 -32.35 -9.23 -3.15
C GLN A 711 -31.42 -10.34 -2.67
N VAL A 712 -30.24 -10.45 -3.30
CA VAL A 712 -29.15 -11.26 -2.76
C VAL A 712 -28.56 -10.55 -1.53
N ILE A 713 -28.30 -11.31 -0.46
CA ILE A 713 -27.66 -10.81 0.76
C ILE A 713 -26.33 -11.50 1.09
N SER A 714 -26.13 -12.74 0.63
CA SER A 714 -24.88 -13.47 0.85
C SER A 714 -24.67 -14.63 -0.15
N THR A 715 -23.46 -15.19 -0.15
CA THR A 715 -23.06 -16.41 -0.84
C THR A 715 -22.10 -17.22 0.04
N ASN A 716 -21.95 -18.52 -0.22
CA ASN A 716 -21.00 -19.39 0.53
C ASN A 716 -19.59 -19.48 -0.08
N ARG A 717 -19.33 -18.77 -1.20
CA ARG A 717 -18.12 -18.99 -2.01
C ARG A 717 -16.95 -18.09 -1.64
N HIS A 718 -17.19 -16.83 -1.29
CA HIS A 718 -16.14 -15.84 -1.11
C HIS A 718 -16.42 -14.95 0.10
N LEU A 719 -15.38 -14.51 0.81
CA LEU A 719 -15.48 -13.64 2.00
C LEU A 719 -16.28 -12.35 1.76
N LEU A 720 -16.28 -11.87 0.52
CA LEU A 720 -17.04 -10.69 0.11
C LEU A 720 -18.49 -11.00 -0.32
N GLN A 721 -18.97 -12.22 -0.05
CA GLN A 721 -20.38 -12.61 -0.04
C GLN A 721 -21.18 -12.17 -1.29
N GLY A 722 -20.64 -12.41 -2.49
CA GLY A 722 -21.28 -12.06 -3.77
C GLY A 722 -20.54 -11.00 -4.58
N TRP A 723 -19.58 -10.26 -4.00
CA TRP A 723 -18.90 -9.17 -4.74
C TRP A 723 -18.02 -9.71 -5.87
N VAL A 724 -17.33 -10.82 -5.60
CA VAL A 724 -16.31 -11.38 -6.50
C VAL A 724 -16.90 -12.49 -7.39
N ASP A 725 -17.88 -13.20 -6.84
CA ASP A 725 -18.43 -14.46 -7.31
C ASP A 725 -19.81 -14.32 -7.98
N LEU A 726 -20.45 -13.14 -7.90
CA LEU A 726 -21.65 -12.81 -8.68
C LEU A 726 -21.42 -11.60 -9.58
N THR A 727 -22.10 -11.56 -10.72
CA THR A 727 -22.18 -10.39 -11.60
C THR A 727 -23.60 -10.25 -12.16
N ASN A 728 -23.92 -9.09 -12.74
CA ASN A 728 -25.21 -8.82 -13.40
C ASN A 728 -26.46 -9.08 -12.53
N VAL A 729 -26.35 -8.97 -11.21
CA VAL A 729 -27.47 -9.19 -10.30
C VAL A 729 -28.47 -8.05 -10.45
N ARG A 730 -29.71 -8.38 -10.84
CA ARG A 730 -30.79 -7.40 -11.05
C ARG A 730 -32.16 -7.95 -10.73
N TRP A 731 -33.01 -7.08 -10.18
CA TRP A 731 -34.44 -7.29 -10.06
C TRP A 731 -35.16 -6.74 -11.30
N ASP A 732 -36.08 -7.52 -11.86
CA ASP A 732 -37.00 -7.11 -12.93
C ASP A 732 -38.42 -7.10 -12.37
N GLU A 733 -38.93 -5.91 -12.08
CA GLU A 733 -40.26 -5.68 -11.50
C GLU A 733 -41.36 -6.24 -12.41
N SER A 734 -41.24 -6.03 -13.73
CA SER A 734 -42.27 -6.44 -14.70
C SER A 734 -42.44 -7.96 -14.77
N LYS A 735 -41.35 -8.70 -14.54
CA LYS A 735 -41.34 -10.17 -14.56
C LYS A 735 -41.35 -10.79 -13.17
N ARG A 736 -41.33 -9.96 -12.12
CA ARG A 736 -41.12 -10.37 -10.71
C ARG A 736 -40.02 -11.41 -10.58
N SER A 737 -38.85 -11.07 -11.14
CA SER A 737 -37.73 -12.00 -11.24
C SER A 737 -36.43 -11.37 -10.74
N LEU A 738 -35.69 -12.12 -9.91
CA LEU A 738 -34.32 -11.79 -9.54
C LEU A 738 -33.38 -12.68 -10.36
N SER A 739 -32.37 -12.11 -10.99
CA SER A 739 -31.43 -12.85 -11.85
C SER A 739 -30.01 -12.34 -11.70
N GLY A 740 -29.03 -13.16 -12.08
CA GLY A 740 -27.62 -12.79 -12.14
C GLY A 740 -26.78 -13.92 -12.75
N THR A 741 -25.47 -13.73 -12.73
CA THR A 741 -24.49 -14.72 -13.19
C THR A 741 -23.59 -15.11 -12.01
N ALA A 742 -23.47 -16.41 -11.74
CA ALA A 742 -22.64 -16.97 -10.67
C ALA A 742 -21.38 -17.63 -11.23
N LYS A 743 -20.23 -17.38 -10.59
CA LYS A 743 -18.95 -18.02 -10.90
C LYS A 743 -18.80 -19.28 -10.06
N VAL A 744 -19.20 -20.42 -10.61
CA VAL A 744 -19.23 -21.71 -9.91
C VAL A 744 -17.90 -22.48 -10.08
N ILE A 745 -17.60 -23.37 -9.11
CA ILE A 745 -16.44 -24.26 -9.13
C ILE A 745 -16.92 -25.70 -9.31
N ALA A 746 -16.27 -26.46 -10.20
CA ALA A 746 -16.61 -27.84 -10.50
C ALA A 746 -16.63 -28.72 -9.23
N GLY A 747 -17.79 -29.35 -8.99
CA GLY A 747 -18.01 -30.28 -7.89
C GLY A 747 -18.22 -29.63 -6.51
N GLU A 748 -18.42 -28.31 -6.47
CA GLU A 748 -18.78 -27.58 -5.25
C GLU A 748 -20.20 -27.00 -5.39
N GLU A 749 -21.03 -27.20 -4.36
CA GLU A 749 -22.36 -26.58 -4.29
C GLU A 749 -22.21 -25.07 -4.03
N PHE A 750 -22.73 -24.25 -4.96
CA PHE A 750 -22.74 -22.80 -4.84
C PHE A 750 -24.09 -22.33 -4.28
N LYS A 751 -24.08 -21.65 -3.14
CA LYS A 751 -25.29 -21.15 -2.47
C LYS A 751 -25.41 -19.64 -2.58
N ILE A 752 -26.60 -19.18 -2.95
CA ILE A 752 -26.99 -17.76 -2.95
C ILE A 752 -28.12 -17.59 -1.94
N VAL A 753 -27.92 -16.71 -0.97
CA VAL A 753 -28.92 -16.37 0.03
C VAL A 753 -29.69 -15.14 -0.43
N ILE A 754 -31.01 -15.30 -0.54
CA ILE A 754 -31.93 -14.29 -1.07
C ILE A 754 -32.89 -13.88 0.05
N ALA A 755 -32.96 -12.59 0.35
CA ALA A 755 -34.04 -12.03 1.15
C ALA A 755 -35.28 -11.86 0.27
N ASN A 756 -36.42 -12.41 0.69
CA ASN A 756 -37.67 -12.33 -0.08
C ASN A 756 -38.27 -10.92 -0.07
N ASN A 757 -38.07 -10.16 1.01
CA ASN A 757 -38.64 -8.81 1.20
C ASN A 757 -40.14 -8.72 0.87
N GLY A 758 -40.91 -9.75 1.25
CA GLY A 758 -42.35 -9.82 1.04
C GLY A 758 -42.79 -10.52 -0.26
N ILE A 759 -41.87 -10.87 -1.17
CA ILE A 759 -42.16 -11.60 -2.40
C ILE A 759 -41.54 -13.00 -2.35
N GLU A 760 -42.36 -14.05 -2.32
CA GLU A 760 -41.86 -15.42 -2.28
C GLU A 760 -41.34 -15.89 -3.65
N MET A 761 -40.03 -16.16 -3.70
CA MET A 761 -39.36 -16.70 -4.88
C MET A 761 -39.25 -18.22 -4.75
N ASN A 762 -39.95 -18.95 -5.61
CA ASN A 762 -40.13 -20.41 -5.46
C ASN A 762 -39.76 -21.19 -6.74
N GLN A 763 -39.61 -20.52 -7.87
CA GLN A 763 -39.16 -21.14 -9.12
C GLN A 763 -37.72 -20.71 -9.40
N VAL A 764 -36.91 -21.64 -9.90
CA VAL A 764 -35.51 -21.43 -10.28
C VAL A 764 -35.28 -21.92 -11.70
N LYS A 765 -34.48 -21.18 -12.46
CA LYS A 765 -33.92 -21.61 -13.74
C LYS A 765 -32.44 -21.26 -13.79
N VAL A 766 -31.64 -22.20 -14.27
CA VAL A 766 -30.24 -22.00 -14.65
C VAL A 766 -30.03 -22.35 -16.11
N ASP A 767 -29.04 -21.74 -16.76
CA ASP A 767 -28.66 -22.09 -18.14
C ASP A 767 -27.87 -23.40 -18.20
N LYS A 768 -27.10 -23.71 -17.15
CA LYS A 768 -26.24 -24.89 -17.01
C LYS A 768 -26.27 -25.43 -15.59
N GLY A 769 -26.03 -26.73 -15.45
CA GLY A 769 -26.01 -27.41 -14.16
C GLY A 769 -27.42 -27.69 -13.62
N LEU A 770 -27.47 -28.07 -12.35
CA LEU A 770 -28.71 -28.30 -11.60
C LEU A 770 -28.88 -27.19 -10.57
N ALA A 771 -30.12 -26.79 -10.32
CA ALA A 771 -30.39 -25.81 -9.29
C ALA A 771 -31.66 -26.13 -8.51
N THR A 772 -31.63 -25.82 -7.22
CA THR A 772 -32.79 -25.91 -6.32
C THR A 772 -32.95 -24.62 -5.55
N ILE A 773 -34.16 -24.33 -5.10
CA ILE A 773 -34.44 -23.21 -4.20
C ILE A 773 -35.27 -23.69 -3.02
N ALA A 774 -34.80 -23.41 -1.81
CA ALA A 774 -35.43 -23.85 -0.57
C ALA A 774 -35.47 -22.72 0.47
N PRO A 775 -36.36 -22.76 1.48
CA PRO A 775 -36.30 -21.86 2.63
C PRO A 775 -34.94 -21.95 3.35
N HIS A 776 -34.43 -20.82 3.85
CA HIS A 776 -33.23 -20.82 4.68
C HIS A 776 -33.51 -21.52 6.03
N PRO A 777 -32.56 -22.33 6.57
CA PRO A 777 -32.78 -23.08 7.81
C PRO A 777 -33.14 -22.20 9.02
N THR A 778 -32.57 -21.00 9.10
CA THR A 778 -32.73 -20.10 10.25
C THR A 778 -33.80 -19.02 10.06
N SER A 779 -34.35 -18.83 8.85
CA SER A 779 -35.37 -17.81 8.62
C SER A 779 -36.27 -18.11 7.41
N ARG A 780 -37.59 -18.05 7.62
CA ARG A 780 -38.58 -18.17 6.54
C ARG A 780 -38.60 -16.96 5.59
N SER A 781 -38.05 -15.82 6.01
CA SER A 781 -37.96 -14.62 5.17
C SER A 781 -36.85 -14.73 4.12
N LEU A 782 -36.05 -15.80 4.16
CA LEU A 782 -34.93 -16.03 3.27
C LEU A 782 -35.13 -17.32 2.44
N LYS A 783 -34.53 -17.34 1.25
CA LYS A 783 -34.38 -18.51 0.40
C LYS A 783 -32.89 -18.78 0.14
N VAL A 784 -32.55 -20.04 -0.08
CA VAL A 784 -31.25 -20.48 -0.56
C VAL A 784 -31.42 -21.07 -1.94
N LEU A 785 -30.80 -20.44 -2.92
CA LEU A 785 -30.60 -20.98 -4.25
C LEU A 785 -29.28 -21.78 -4.24
N SER A 786 -29.37 -23.09 -4.41
CA SER A 786 -28.22 -23.98 -4.58
C SER A 786 -28.02 -24.29 -6.06
N ILE A 787 -26.79 -24.13 -6.55
CA ILE A 787 -26.38 -24.46 -7.92
C ILE A 787 -25.27 -25.50 -7.86
N GLU A 788 -25.43 -26.58 -8.60
CA GLU A 788 -24.42 -27.64 -8.77
C GLU A 788 -23.99 -27.72 -10.24
N SER A 789 -22.67 -27.77 -10.45
CA SER A 789 -22.08 -27.92 -11.78
C SER A 789 -20.89 -28.86 -11.74
N SER A 790 -20.77 -29.71 -12.76
CA SER A 790 -19.59 -30.56 -13.00
C SER A 790 -18.42 -29.80 -13.63
N GLN A 791 -18.63 -28.55 -14.07
CA GLN A 791 -17.63 -27.69 -14.70
C GLN A 791 -17.55 -26.34 -13.98
N SER A 792 -16.33 -25.82 -13.79
CA SER A 792 -16.12 -24.46 -13.32
C SER A 792 -16.46 -23.46 -14.43
N GLY A 793 -17.09 -22.35 -14.09
CA GLY A 793 -17.44 -21.33 -15.08
C GLY A 793 -18.58 -20.43 -14.63
N GLU A 794 -19.14 -19.71 -15.59
CA GLU A 794 -20.28 -18.82 -15.37
C GLU A 794 -21.61 -19.54 -15.63
N VAL A 795 -22.52 -19.43 -14.68
CA VAL A 795 -23.90 -19.95 -14.73
C VAL A 795 -24.87 -18.78 -14.55
N ASP A 796 -25.71 -18.57 -15.54
CA ASP A 796 -26.80 -17.61 -15.46
C ASP A 796 -27.96 -18.22 -14.69
N TRP A 797 -28.43 -17.52 -13.68
CA TRP A 797 -29.54 -17.96 -12.84
C TRP A 797 -30.67 -16.93 -12.82
N ARG A 798 -31.88 -17.43 -12.62
CA ARG A 798 -33.08 -16.63 -12.40
C ARG A 798 -33.97 -17.34 -11.40
N VAL A 799 -34.51 -16.57 -10.47
CA VAL A 799 -35.61 -16.99 -9.62
C VAL A 799 -36.84 -16.14 -9.92
N THR A 800 -38.03 -16.74 -9.83
CA THR A 800 -39.32 -16.07 -10.09
C THR A 800 -40.34 -16.39 -9.00
N GLN A 801 -41.27 -15.46 -8.79
CA GLN A 801 -42.46 -15.70 -7.98
C GLN A 801 -43.32 -16.79 -8.64
N SER A 802 -43.84 -17.73 -7.85
CA SER A 802 -44.87 -18.66 -8.36
C SER A 802 -46.17 -17.88 -8.65
N HIS A 803 -46.80 -18.15 -9.79
CA HIS A 803 -48.14 -17.65 -10.10
C HIS A 803 -49.20 -18.22 -9.16
#